data_AF-A0A969WRE6-F1
#
_entry.id   AF-A0A969WRE6-F1
#
_cell.length_a   1.000
_cell.length_b   1.000
_cell.length_c   1.000
_cell.angle_alpha   90.00
_cell.angle_beta   90.00
_cell.angle_gamma   90.00
#
_symmetry.space_group_name_H-M   'P 1'
#
loop_
_entity.id
_entity.type
_entity.pdbx_description
1 polymer ?
#
loop_
_entity_poly.entity_id
_entity_poly.type
_entity_poly.pdbx_seq_one_letter_code
_entity_poly.pdbx_strand_id
1 'polypeptide(L)'
;NRGFHEVGNENIASYKSISASTVSNVQERYHDPRSADAEAAVTHKIFYNIPDQSMPKEAKGGPVNGNFTWLHPEQQNLEVADMQVEGVDATVAQISNKGGYVIFENNSGGDYTITISPNISDPNYVATMDFETRVLQGQSYPGVNRIYFDGKDGVGDYLPQGNIPVEITIQLQGAEVHFPYIDMELNHLGIVIELLEGPNYLTALSDKIYWDDSGLGNGGGSNGTKSNPINASHTAIPLGTSSNTNGHIWGTGSNATANTFGDNMGMDTWTFIKGESYTQAFALVNKVADLSIESIEVDKTEGVYVGDTLTYTVVAANKKGSCPVDGAAFSFILPEGFEGLYDEADITFTSSSSCGSESVAVTYDSTTRTFNSKLNLGGSCDATGGNCTVTYTFKARVTDQSDPANTNAIATIMRPNDVTDPDATNTSDATKPEYTGADFTNLDIGFYYPPTDPFFEVNYNGKEGVSNNIKELPVGLERLSDLEIVKTADATEAKIGDVVTFTLTAKNLGPHDAIGVVVTDTVPAGYTIGTINNSGVAIANVITWTIGNLAKESSVTLSFEATVNIKGPYLNTAWVKGDVEDPDFTNNKSSIDPVLSKNYWIGGTTDKMNDWAEPKNWTAERVPDEMEDIEFATEANNPTDASKPSSGPAKEDLHLDIDRNIGDLINKSDKDLIVTLENELVIHGKVHDDNTGGIVVQADPEKPAGTLIFKDPGINNDVDATVQFYNKAYECDNCGFYRKQWQYFGVPVKSAEFPFDDVTGTETVNRWDETYNGDKWRPTTGALSAFVG
;
A
#
# COMPACT_ATOMS: atom_id res chain seq x y z
N ASN A 1 -76.08 6.19 40.58
CA ASN A 1 -75.22 5.90 41.73
C ASN A 1 -75.38 7.06 42.73
N ARG A 2 -76.06 6.88 43.86
CA ARG A 2 -76.32 7.95 44.87
C ARG A 2 -75.38 7.81 46.07
N GLY A 3 -74.09 7.56 45.89
CA GLY A 3 -73.06 7.60 46.95
C GLY A 3 -73.29 6.72 48.20
N PHE A 4 -72.28 6.69 49.09
CA PHE A 4 -72.41 6.13 50.43
C PHE A 4 -72.91 7.23 51.38
N HIS A 5 -74.10 7.05 51.94
CA HIS A 5 -74.74 8.01 52.85
C HIS A 5 -74.97 7.41 54.23
N GLU A 6 -75.02 8.27 55.25
CA GLU A 6 -75.43 7.83 56.59
C GLU A 6 -76.81 7.17 56.53
N VAL A 7 -76.99 6.06 57.27
CA VAL A 7 -78.27 5.33 57.30
C VAL A 7 -79.37 6.26 57.81
N GLY A 8 -80.32 6.57 56.92
CA GLY A 8 -81.46 7.45 57.21
C GLY A 8 -81.32 8.89 56.71
N ASN A 9 -80.21 9.26 56.06
CA ASN A 9 -80.10 10.57 55.41
C ASN A 9 -79.26 10.54 54.14
N GLU A 10 -79.94 10.40 53.00
CA GLU A 10 -79.37 10.36 51.65
C GLU A 10 -78.72 11.67 51.18
N ASN A 11 -78.65 12.71 52.03
CA ASN A 11 -77.95 13.95 51.73
C ASN A 11 -76.64 14.13 52.53
N ILE A 12 -76.29 13.17 53.40
CA ILE A 12 -75.08 13.23 54.23
C ILE A 12 -74.17 12.10 53.79
N ALA A 13 -73.04 12.42 53.17
CA ALA A 13 -72.01 11.43 52.84
C ALA A 13 -71.47 10.79 54.13
N SER A 14 -71.33 9.47 54.16
CA SER A 14 -70.91 8.72 55.35
C SER A 14 -69.40 8.78 55.62
N TYR A 15 -68.61 9.40 54.75
CA TYR A 15 -67.17 9.58 54.91
C TYR A 15 -66.81 11.02 55.30
N LYS A 16 -65.87 11.17 56.23
CA LYS A 16 -65.29 12.46 56.65
C LYS A 16 -63.77 12.34 56.62
N SER A 17 -63.09 13.29 55.98
CA SER A 17 -61.62 13.41 56.06
C SER A 17 -61.18 13.83 57.47
N ILE A 18 -60.02 13.33 57.91
CA ILE A 18 -59.50 13.55 59.26
C ILE A 18 -58.84 14.93 59.32
N SER A 19 -59.36 15.84 60.15
CA SER A 19 -58.74 17.15 60.37
C SER A 19 -57.53 17.06 61.33
N ALA A 20 -56.38 16.60 60.84
CA ALA A 20 -55.14 16.54 61.63
C ALA A 20 -53.94 17.06 60.84
N SER A 21 -53.14 17.94 61.44
CA SER A 21 -52.06 18.68 60.76
C SER A 21 -50.66 18.40 61.33
N THR A 22 -50.48 17.35 62.13
CA THR A 22 -49.19 16.98 62.74
C THR A 22 -48.92 15.50 62.58
N VAL A 23 -47.72 15.12 62.12
CA VAL A 23 -47.32 13.73 61.82
C VAL A 23 -47.69 12.74 62.94
N SER A 24 -47.51 13.12 64.21
CA SER A 24 -47.86 12.28 65.36
C SER A 24 -49.37 11.99 65.50
N ASN A 25 -50.24 12.95 65.18
CA ASN A 25 -51.70 12.75 65.19
C ASN A 25 -52.21 12.00 63.96
N VAL A 26 -51.45 12.01 62.87
CA VAL A 26 -51.80 11.29 61.64
C VAL A 26 -51.34 9.84 61.81
N GLN A 27 -50.09 9.58 62.21
CA GLN A 27 -49.50 8.22 62.38
C GLN A 27 -50.23 7.30 63.37
N GLU A 28 -50.86 7.86 64.41
CA GLU A 28 -51.67 7.07 65.35
C GLU A 28 -53.08 6.75 64.82
N ARG A 29 -53.46 7.28 63.64
CA ARG A 29 -54.84 7.23 63.12
C ARG A 29 -54.98 6.61 61.72
N TYR A 30 -53.90 6.15 61.09
CA TYR A 30 -53.97 5.36 59.86
C TYR A 30 -53.23 4.04 60.00
N HIS A 31 -53.78 3.03 59.35
CA HIS A 31 -53.23 1.68 59.27
C HIS A 31 -52.45 1.54 57.97
N ASP A 32 -51.30 0.86 57.96
CA ASP A 32 -50.65 0.50 56.69
C ASP A 32 -51.60 -0.48 55.96
N PRO A 33 -52.14 -0.12 54.78
CA PRO A 33 -53.18 -0.91 54.11
C PRO A 33 -52.70 -2.30 53.66
N ARG A 34 -51.41 -2.60 53.78
CA ARG A 34 -50.80 -3.91 53.49
C ARG A 34 -50.57 -4.76 54.76
N SER A 35 -50.73 -4.17 55.95
CA SER A 35 -50.65 -4.87 57.23
C SER A 35 -52.02 -5.47 57.59
N ALA A 36 -52.04 -6.57 58.35
CA ALA A 36 -53.30 -7.17 58.79
C ALA A 36 -54.14 -6.17 59.61
N ASP A 37 -55.42 -6.04 59.28
CA ASP A 37 -56.34 -5.14 59.99
C ASP A 37 -56.38 -5.44 61.50
N ALA A 38 -56.51 -4.39 62.30
CA ALA A 38 -56.68 -4.49 63.76
C ALA A 38 -58.10 -4.04 64.18
N GLU A 39 -58.51 -4.38 65.40
CA GLU A 39 -59.88 -4.19 65.90
C GLU A 39 -60.39 -2.74 65.85
N ALA A 40 -59.49 -1.75 65.88
CA ALA A 40 -59.81 -0.32 65.80
C ALA A 40 -59.24 0.38 64.54
N ALA A 41 -58.52 -0.34 63.70
CA ALA A 41 -57.81 0.22 62.55
C ALA A 41 -58.02 -0.72 61.35
N VAL A 42 -59.06 -0.42 60.58
CA VAL A 42 -59.52 -1.24 59.46
C VAL A 42 -59.17 -0.53 58.16
N THR A 43 -58.46 -1.22 57.28
CA THR A 43 -58.22 -0.75 55.92
C THR A 43 -59.54 -0.74 55.17
N HIS A 44 -60.03 0.45 54.84
CA HIS A 44 -61.20 0.57 53.97
C HIS A 44 -60.77 0.38 52.52
N LYS A 45 -60.99 -0.83 52.01
CA LYS A 45 -60.90 -1.13 50.58
C LYS A 45 -62.21 -0.70 49.93
N ILE A 46 -62.14 0.17 48.93
CA ILE A 46 -63.30 0.46 48.09
C ILE A 46 -63.42 -0.72 47.12
N PHE A 47 -64.36 -1.61 47.39
CA PHE A 47 -64.63 -2.76 46.53
C PHE A 47 -65.62 -2.34 45.44
N TYR A 48 -65.17 -2.37 44.19
CA TYR A 48 -66.08 -2.49 43.05
C TYR A 48 -66.23 -3.97 42.76
N ASN A 49 -67.47 -4.45 42.67
CA ASN A 49 -67.69 -5.75 42.03
C ASN A 49 -67.31 -5.61 40.55
N ILE A 50 -66.84 -6.70 39.94
CA ILE A 50 -66.82 -6.81 38.47
C ILE A 50 -68.20 -6.36 37.97
N PRO A 51 -68.27 -5.47 36.97
CA PRO A 51 -69.56 -4.98 36.52
C PRO A 51 -70.50 -6.14 36.20
N ASP A 52 -71.76 -6.01 36.63
CA ASP A 52 -72.76 -7.06 36.41
C ASP A 52 -72.87 -7.38 34.92
N GLN A 53 -72.94 -8.66 34.54
CA GLN A 53 -73.03 -9.10 33.14
C GLN A 53 -74.22 -8.48 32.38
N SER A 54 -75.22 -7.95 33.09
CA SER A 54 -76.36 -7.24 32.52
C SER A 54 -76.10 -5.76 32.19
N MET A 55 -74.92 -5.22 32.51
CA MET A 55 -74.58 -3.82 32.23
C MET A 55 -74.44 -3.59 30.70
N PRO A 56 -75.04 -2.53 30.14
CA PRO A 56 -74.94 -2.26 28.71
C PRO A 56 -73.49 -1.94 28.29
N LYS A 57 -73.08 -2.38 27.09
CA LYS A 57 -71.72 -2.16 26.55
C LYS A 57 -71.33 -0.67 26.49
N GLU A 58 -72.31 0.18 26.18
CA GLU A 58 -72.15 1.63 26.09
C GLU A 58 -73.33 2.37 26.74
N ALA A 59 -73.09 3.60 27.20
CA ALA A 59 -74.13 4.53 27.59
C ALA A 59 -73.93 5.89 26.91
N LYS A 60 -75.05 6.53 26.60
CA LYS A 60 -75.05 7.85 25.96
C LYS A 60 -74.73 8.92 27.01
N GLY A 61 -73.62 9.64 26.84
CA GLY A 61 -73.21 10.68 27.78
C GLY A 61 -74.12 11.92 27.68
N GLY A 62 -75.03 12.08 28.65
CA GLY A 62 -75.75 13.34 28.94
C GLY A 62 -76.64 13.95 27.83
N PRO A 63 -77.61 14.82 28.18
CA PRO A 63 -78.66 15.26 27.26
C PRO A 63 -78.25 16.47 26.41
N VAL A 64 -77.09 16.47 25.74
CA VAL A 64 -76.82 17.40 24.63
C VAL A 64 -75.73 16.83 23.72
N ASN A 65 -76.12 16.11 22.67
CA ASN A 65 -75.24 15.65 21.58
C ASN A 65 -73.92 14.95 22.00
N GLY A 66 -73.89 14.30 23.17
CA GLY A 66 -72.69 13.61 23.65
C GLY A 66 -72.46 12.28 22.95
N ASN A 67 -71.18 12.00 22.68
CA ASN A 67 -70.70 10.70 22.22
C ASN A 67 -71.04 9.60 23.26
N PHE A 68 -71.01 8.34 22.82
CA PHE A 68 -71.17 7.19 23.70
C PHE A 68 -69.92 7.01 24.57
N THR A 69 -70.12 6.58 25.82
CA THR A 69 -69.06 6.15 26.74
C THR A 69 -69.19 4.64 26.94
N TRP A 70 -68.09 3.91 26.89
CA TRP A 70 -68.07 2.47 27.10
C TRP A 70 -68.22 2.19 28.60
N LEU A 71 -69.15 1.30 28.96
CA LEU A 71 -69.37 0.93 30.35
C LEU A 71 -68.87 -0.50 30.63
N HIS A 72 -69.07 -1.42 29.68
CA HIS A 72 -68.64 -2.81 29.79
C HIS A 72 -67.92 -3.22 28.49
N PRO A 73 -66.68 -2.75 28.27
CA PRO A 73 -65.92 -3.17 27.11
C PRO A 73 -65.59 -4.66 27.23
N GLU A 74 -65.73 -5.37 26.11
CA GLU A 74 -65.40 -6.78 26.02
C GLU A 74 -63.88 -6.91 26.07
N GLN A 75 -63.37 -7.75 26.97
CA GLN A 75 -61.95 -8.08 27.00
C GLN A 75 -61.56 -8.61 25.62
N GLN A 76 -60.54 -8.01 25.01
CA GLN A 76 -60.04 -8.52 23.74
C GLN A 76 -59.37 -9.88 23.99
N ASN A 77 -59.88 -10.92 23.33
CA ASN A 77 -59.24 -12.23 23.34
C ASN A 77 -57.95 -12.12 22.54
N LEU A 78 -56.83 -12.44 23.18
CA LEU A 78 -55.53 -12.42 22.53
C LEU A 78 -55.23 -13.82 22.01
N GLU A 79 -55.28 -13.99 20.70
CA GLU A 79 -54.66 -15.16 20.07
C GLU A 79 -53.28 -14.74 19.57
N VAL A 80 -52.26 -14.91 20.41
CA VAL A 80 -50.87 -14.91 19.95
C VAL A 80 -50.54 -16.29 19.39
N ALA A 81 -50.08 -16.32 18.15
CA ALA A 81 -49.60 -17.53 17.49
C ALA A 81 -48.20 -17.32 16.92
N ASP A 82 -47.51 -18.44 16.66
CA ASP A 82 -46.24 -18.49 15.93
C ASP A 82 -45.15 -17.54 16.47
N MET A 83 -45.03 -17.44 17.81
CA MET A 83 -43.96 -16.63 18.41
C MET A 83 -42.59 -17.22 18.08
N GLN A 84 -41.69 -16.37 17.58
CA GLN A 84 -40.33 -16.69 17.21
C GLN A 84 -39.36 -15.59 17.66
N VAL A 85 -38.09 -15.94 17.77
CA VAL A 85 -37.01 -14.96 17.99
C VAL A 85 -36.00 -15.14 16.88
N GLU A 86 -35.61 -14.04 16.25
CA GLU A 86 -34.58 -14.00 15.21
C GLU A 86 -33.55 -12.93 15.53
N GLY A 87 -32.29 -13.18 15.23
CA GLY A 87 -31.26 -12.15 15.29
C GLY A 87 -31.42 -11.09 14.20
N VAL A 88 -30.63 -10.02 14.30
CA VAL A 88 -30.63 -8.94 13.31
C VAL A 88 -30.21 -9.42 11.92
N ASP A 89 -29.40 -10.46 11.84
CA ASP A 89 -28.92 -11.06 10.60
C ASP A 89 -29.73 -12.33 10.21
N ALA A 90 -30.98 -12.46 10.71
CA ALA A 90 -31.97 -13.50 10.39
C ALA A 90 -31.72 -14.91 10.93
N THR A 91 -30.85 -15.07 11.93
CA THR A 91 -30.61 -16.38 12.53
C THR A 91 -31.68 -16.69 13.58
N VAL A 92 -32.44 -17.76 13.36
CA VAL A 92 -33.49 -18.20 14.30
C VAL A 92 -32.86 -18.59 15.64
N ALA A 93 -33.44 -18.07 16.72
CA ALA A 93 -33.03 -18.29 18.11
C ALA A 93 -31.56 -17.93 18.42
N GLN A 94 -30.91 -17.10 17.60
CA GLN A 94 -29.57 -16.58 17.89
C GLN A 94 -29.57 -15.05 17.75
N ILE A 95 -29.03 -14.37 18.74
CA ILE A 95 -28.85 -12.92 18.76
C ILE A 95 -27.37 -12.57 18.80
N SER A 96 -27.06 -11.33 18.45
CA SER A 96 -25.74 -10.74 18.66
C SER A 96 -25.85 -9.50 19.55
N ASN A 97 -24.75 -8.78 19.75
CA ASN A 97 -24.78 -7.47 20.39
C ASN A 97 -25.47 -6.39 19.53
N LYS A 98 -25.84 -6.71 18.27
CA LYS A 98 -26.78 -5.90 17.48
C LYS A 98 -28.24 -6.15 17.90
N GLY A 99 -28.50 -7.17 18.71
CA GLY A 99 -29.84 -7.56 19.15
C GLY A 99 -30.51 -8.58 18.23
N GLY A 100 -31.83 -8.50 18.18
CA GLY A 100 -32.71 -9.36 17.41
C GLY A 100 -34.15 -8.83 17.41
N TYR A 101 -35.10 -9.72 17.14
CA TYR A 101 -36.51 -9.41 17.00
C TYR A 101 -37.36 -10.51 17.64
N VAL A 102 -38.38 -10.11 18.39
CA VAL A 102 -39.49 -10.96 18.81
C VAL A 102 -40.58 -10.86 17.75
N ILE A 103 -40.88 -11.96 17.10
CA ILE A 103 -41.86 -12.05 16.00
C ILE A 103 -43.06 -12.83 16.52
N PHE A 104 -44.27 -12.34 16.27
CA PHE A 104 -45.51 -13.03 16.64
C PHE A 104 -46.68 -12.57 15.79
N GLU A 105 -47.67 -13.43 15.59
CA GLU A 105 -48.95 -13.04 14.98
C GLU A 105 -49.98 -12.71 16.06
N ASN A 106 -50.81 -11.69 15.84
CA ASN A 106 -52.00 -11.43 16.65
C ASN A 106 -53.23 -11.10 15.80
N ASN A 107 -54.42 -11.37 16.32
CA ASN A 107 -55.69 -11.20 15.60
C ASN A 107 -56.35 -9.82 15.78
N SER A 108 -56.05 -9.11 16.86
CA SER A 108 -56.77 -7.89 17.26
C SER A 108 -55.95 -6.60 17.16
N GLY A 109 -54.61 -6.69 17.14
CA GLY A 109 -53.75 -5.56 17.47
C GLY A 109 -53.95 -5.06 18.91
N GLY A 110 -53.22 -4.01 19.30
CA GLY A 110 -53.31 -3.41 20.62
C GLY A 110 -51.95 -3.09 21.21
N ASP A 111 -51.92 -2.28 22.26
CA ASP A 111 -50.69 -1.98 22.98
C ASP A 111 -50.19 -3.24 23.68
N TYR A 112 -48.90 -3.57 23.55
CA TYR A 112 -48.30 -4.76 24.11
C TYR A 112 -47.29 -4.43 25.21
N THR A 113 -47.10 -5.40 26.10
CA THR A 113 -45.91 -5.55 26.95
C THR A 113 -45.29 -6.91 26.63
N ILE A 114 -44.02 -6.91 26.22
CA ILE A 114 -43.22 -8.11 26.03
C ILE A 114 -42.20 -8.16 27.18
N THR A 115 -42.24 -9.24 27.94
CA THR A 115 -41.31 -9.51 29.03
C THR A 115 -40.39 -10.65 28.61
N ILE A 116 -39.08 -10.42 28.64
CA ILE A 116 -38.03 -11.41 28.35
C ILE A 116 -37.31 -11.67 29.67
N SER A 117 -37.45 -12.89 30.19
CA SER A 117 -36.89 -13.29 31.49
C SER A 117 -36.06 -14.57 31.36
N PRO A 118 -35.09 -14.81 32.26
CA PRO A 118 -34.41 -16.09 32.36
C PRO A 118 -35.40 -17.22 32.67
N ASN A 119 -35.34 -18.32 31.92
CA ASN A 119 -36.13 -19.51 32.21
C ASN A 119 -35.43 -20.35 33.29
N ILE A 120 -35.62 -19.98 34.56
CA ILE A 120 -35.01 -20.67 35.70
C ILE A 120 -35.50 -22.12 35.86
N SER A 121 -36.58 -22.52 35.17
CA SER A 121 -37.13 -23.87 35.21
C SER A 121 -36.52 -24.80 34.15
N ASP A 122 -35.77 -24.26 33.18
CA ASP A 122 -35.12 -25.06 32.15
C ASP A 122 -33.98 -25.92 32.74
N PRO A 123 -33.88 -27.22 32.41
CA PRO A 123 -32.80 -28.08 32.89
C PRO A 123 -31.38 -27.62 32.53
N ASN A 124 -31.22 -26.80 31.49
CA ASN A 124 -29.94 -26.24 31.03
C ASN A 124 -29.66 -24.86 31.63
N TYR A 125 -30.55 -24.32 32.46
CA TYR A 125 -30.31 -23.06 33.15
C TYR A 125 -29.13 -23.19 34.11
N VAL A 126 -28.22 -22.23 34.05
CA VAL A 126 -27.11 -22.07 35.00
C VAL A 126 -27.06 -20.62 35.47
N ALA A 127 -26.68 -20.40 36.74
CA ALA A 127 -26.72 -19.08 37.35
C ALA A 127 -25.84 -18.02 36.66
N THR A 128 -24.87 -18.43 35.83
CA THR A 128 -24.06 -17.52 35.02
C THR A 128 -24.79 -16.99 33.79
N MET A 129 -25.97 -17.54 33.46
CA MET A 129 -26.86 -17.08 32.37
C MET A 129 -28.02 -16.24 32.91
N ASP A 130 -28.01 -15.88 34.19
CA ASP A 130 -29.02 -15.02 34.79
C ASP A 130 -28.88 -13.58 34.28
N PHE A 131 -30.00 -12.88 34.13
CA PHE A 131 -30.04 -11.49 33.68
C PHE A 131 -31.32 -10.79 34.15
N GLU A 132 -31.27 -9.47 34.28
CA GLU A 132 -32.42 -8.70 34.72
C GLU A 132 -33.52 -8.68 33.65
N THR A 133 -34.76 -8.93 34.07
CA THR A 133 -35.88 -9.06 33.13
C THR A 133 -36.02 -7.82 32.25
N ARG A 134 -36.02 -8.01 30.93
CA ARG A 134 -36.22 -6.95 29.94
C ARG A 134 -37.70 -6.78 29.65
N VAL A 135 -38.17 -5.54 29.63
CA VAL A 135 -39.55 -5.18 29.27
C VAL A 135 -39.53 -4.30 28.03
N LEU A 136 -40.27 -4.70 26.99
CA LEU A 136 -40.50 -3.92 25.77
C LEU A 136 -41.98 -3.55 25.72
N GLN A 137 -42.29 -2.29 25.39
CA GLN A 137 -43.65 -1.80 25.26
C GLN A 137 -43.82 -1.10 23.92
N GLY A 138 -45.02 -1.19 23.35
CA GLY A 138 -45.33 -0.56 22.07
C GLY A 138 -46.71 -0.94 21.57
N GLN A 139 -46.99 -0.60 20.32
CA GLN A 139 -48.25 -0.92 19.67
C GLN A 139 -48.08 -2.09 18.70
N SER A 140 -48.99 -3.06 18.75
CA SER A 140 -49.10 -4.16 17.80
C SER A 140 -50.32 -3.99 16.91
N TYR A 141 -50.29 -4.62 15.73
CA TYR A 141 -51.33 -4.54 14.72
C TYR A 141 -51.80 -5.94 14.33
N PRO A 142 -53.04 -6.11 13.86
CA PRO A 142 -53.52 -7.40 13.37
C PRO A 142 -52.56 -7.97 12.29
N GLY A 143 -52.18 -9.24 12.45
CA GLY A 143 -51.20 -9.94 11.62
C GLY A 143 -49.84 -10.10 12.29
N VAL A 144 -48.79 -10.24 11.47
CA VAL A 144 -47.42 -10.47 11.94
C VAL A 144 -46.80 -9.18 12.46
N ASN A 145 -46.34 -9.21 13.71
CA ASN A 145 -45.61 -8.15 14.37
C ASN A 145 -44.16 -8.57 14.54
N ARG A 146 -43.23 -7.64 14.32
CA ARG A 146 -41.78 -7.87 14.44
C ARG A 146 -41.19 -6.77 15.31
N ILE A 147 -40.94 -7.10 16.58
CA ILE A 147 -40.55 -6.13 17.62
C ILE A 147 -39.06 -6.23 17.88
N TYR A 148 -38.35 -5.11 17.70
CA TYR A 148 -36.90 -5.06 17.92
C TYR A 148 -36.53 -5.21 19.41
N PHE A 149 -35.54 -6.05 19.64
CA PHE A 149 -34.90 -6.31 20.93
C PHE A 149 -33.41 -6.00 20.79
N ASP A 150 -32.88 -5.07 21.58
CA ASP A 150 -31.48 -4.60 21.49
C ASP A 150 -30.44 -5.58 22.04
N GLY A 151 -30.85 -6.80 22.40
CA GLY A 151 -29.96 -7.82 22.98
C GLY A 151 -29.53 -7.50 24.41
N LYS A 152 -30.19 -6.55 25.08
CA LYS A 152 -29.84 -6.08 26.43
C LYS A 152 -30.90 -6.41 27.46
N ASP A 153 -30.46 -6.61 28.69
CA ASP A 153 -31.31 -6.90 29.83
C ASP A 153 -32.06 -5.65 30.35
N GLY A 154 -32.77 -5.81 31.46
CA GLY A 154 -33.54 -4.74 32.11
C GLY A 154 -32.71 -3.59 32.67
N VAL A 155 -31.40 -3.78 32.90
CA VAL A 155 -30.49 -2.73 33.39
C VAL A 155 -29.60 -2.14 32.29
N GLY A 156 -29.64 -2.71 31.09
CA GLY A 156 -28.99 -2.20 29.89
C GLY A 156 -27.68 -2.90 29.51
N ASP A 157 -27.34 -4.00 30.18
CA ASP A 157 -26.18 -4.84 29.86
C ASP A 157 -26.55 -5.87 28.79
N TYR A 158 -25.59 -6.29 27.96
CA TYR A 158 -25.84 -7.34 26.96
C TYR A 158 -26.15 -8.68 27.63
N LEU A 159 -27.04 -9.47 27.01
CA LEU A 159 -27.32 -10.82 27.51
C LEU A 159 -26.04 -11.69 27.58
N PRO A 160 -25.93 -12.62 28.55
CA PRO A 160 -24.77 -13.48 28.71
C PRO A 160 -24.39 -14.26 27.45
N GLN A 161 -23.11 -14.53 27.24
CA GLN A 161 -22.63 -15.32 26.10
C GLN A 161 -22.94 -16.81 26.29
N GLY A 162 -23.40 -17.48 25.23
CA GLY A 162 -23.71 -18.91 25.22
C GLY A 162 -25.20 -19.20 25.01
N ASN A 163 -25.64 -20.38 25.46
CA ASN A 163 -27.04 -20.78 25.40
C ASN A 163 -27.78 -20.23 26.62
N ILE A 164 -28.84 -19.46 26.36
CA ILE A 164 -29.62 -18.72 27.33
C ILE A 164 -31.07 -19.22 27.25
N PRO A 165 -31.50 -20.10 28.16
CA PRO A 165 -32.91 -20.42 28.30
C PRO A 165 -33.69 -19.18 28.73
N VAL A 166 -34.67 -18.76 27.94
CA VAL A 166 -35.53 -17.61 28.22
C VAL A 166 -37.00 -17.98 28.16
N GLU A 167 -37.82 -17.27 28.93
CA GLU A 167 -39.27 -17.22 28.74
C GLU A 167 -39.63 -15.83 28.21
N ILE A 168 -40.35 -15.81 27.09
CA ILE A 168 -40.90 -14.58 26.53
C ILE A 168 -42.40 -14.60 26.75
N THR A 169 -42.89 -13.58 27.45
CA THR A 169 -44.31 -13.39 27.72
C THR A 169 -44.80 -12.16 26.98
N ILE A 170 -45.81 -12.33 26.13
CA ILE A 170 -46.51 -11.22 25.47
C ILE A 170 -47.85 -11.05 26.14
N GLN A 171 -48.16 -9.81 26.55
CA GLN A 171 -49.44 -9.44 27.10
C GLN A 171 -49.93 -8.16 26.41
N LEU A 172 -51.13 -8.18 25.85
CA LEU A 172 -51.76 -6.95 25.36
C LEU A 172 -52.41 -6.18 26.51
N GLN A 173 -52.51 -4.86 26.36
CA GLN A 173 -53.47 -4.06 27.09
C GLN A 173 -54.86 -4.56 26.71
N GLY A 174 -55.64 -4.98 27.71
CA GLY A 174 -56.96 -5.56 27.48
C GLY A 174 -58.01 -4.47 27.27
N ALA A 175 -59.01 -4.41 28.15
CA ALA A 175 -60.14 -3.50 28.02
C ALA A 175 -60.05 -2.34 29.00
N GLU A 176 -60.39 -1.13 28.55
CA GLU A 176 -60.44 0.07 29.39
C GLU A 176 -61.53 -0.04 30.46
N VAL A 177 -61.18 0.12 31.73
CA VAL A 177 -62.11 0.14 32.85
C VAL A 177 -62.05 1.50 33.52
N HIS A 178 -63.13 2.25 33.37
CA HIS A 178 -63.33 3.49 34.12
C HIS A 178 -63.66 3.19 35.58
N PHE A 179 -62.99 3.88 36.49
CA PHE A 179 -63.42 3.96 37.88
C PHE A 179 -64.34 5.17 38.07
N PRO A 180 -65.22 5.15 39.08
CA PRO A 180 -65.98 6.35 39.45
C PRO A 180 -65.05 7.52 39.77
N TYR A 181 -65.56 8.74 39.61
CA TYR A 181 -64.85 9.95 40.04
C TYR A 181 -64.41 9.84 41.51
N ILE A 182 -63.09 9.85 41.74
CA ILE A 182 -62.49 9.88 43.07
C ILE A 182 -62.15 11.33 43.39
N ASP A 183 -62.64 11.82 44.53
CA ASP A 183 -62.23 13.10 45.11
C ASP A 183 -60.94 12.87 45.92
N MET A 184 -59.84 13.47 45.46
CA MET A 184 -58.49 13.08 45.85
C MET A 184 -57.94 13.84 47.07
N GLU A 185 -58.68 14.81 47.62
CA GLU A 185 -58.33 15.68 48.78
C GLU A 185 -56.85 15.60 49.22
N LEU A 186 -55.95 16.25 48.46
CA LEU A 186 -54.49 16.42 48.73
C LEU A 186 -53.75 15.12 49.13
N ASN A 187 -53.32 14.32 48.15
CA ASN A 187 -52.55 13.11 48.39
C ASN A 187 -51.19 13.10 47.64
N HIS A 188 -50.24 13.90 48.14
CA HIS A 188 -48.88 14.06 47.62
C HIS A 188 -48.00 12.80 47.54
N LEU A 189 -48.49 11.65 48.02
CA LEU A 189 -47.83 10.35 47.85
C LEU A 189 -48.43 9.53 46.70
N GLY A 190 -49.44 10.08 46.03
CA GLY A 190 -50.21 9.46 44.97
C GLY A 190 -51.25 8.47 45.46
N ILE A 191 -52.23 8.15 44.60
CA ILE A 191 -53.14 7.02 44.80
C ILE A 191 -52.75 5.89 43.86
N VAL A 192 -52.67 4.71 44.47
CA VAL A 192 -52.57 3.44 43.75
C VAL A 192 -53.97 2.88 43.59
N ILE A 193 -54.41 2.61 42.35
CA ILE A 193 -55.69 1.98 42.04
C ILE A 193 -55.43 0.65 41.34
N GLU A 194 -56.03 -0.43 41.87
CA GLU A 194 -56.01 -1.77 41.29
C GLU A 194 -57.42 -2.37 41.37
N LEU A 195 -57.88 -2.99 40.28
CA LEU A 195 -59.05 -3.86 40.28
C LEU A 195 -58.61 -5.25 40.70
N LEU A 196 -59.21 -5.83 41.75
CA LEU A 196 -58.81 -7.15 42.28
C LEU A 196 -59.87 -8.23 41.94
N GLU A 197 -59.44 -9.45 41.62
CA GLU A 197 -60.33 -10.63 41.47
C GLU A 197 -60.25 -11.60 42.65
N GLY A 198 -61.33 -12.38 42.78
CA GLY A 198 -61.33 -13.65 43.49
C GLY A 198 -61.81 -13.54 44.93
N PRO A 199 -62.09 -14.69 45.59
CA PRO A 199 -62.70 -14.74 46.92
C PRO A 199 -61.83 -14.11 48.02
N ASN A 200 -60.52 -13.94 47.76
CA ASN A 200 -59.56 -13.41 48.73
C ASN A 200 -59.07 -11.99 48.36
N TYR A 201 -59.40 -11.47 47.17
CA TYR A 201 -58.99 -10.14 46.69
C TYR A 201 -57.48 -9.88 46.83
N LEU A 202 -56.65 -10.83 46.39
CA LEU A 202 -55.18 -10.74 46.44
C LEU A 202 -54.54 -10.59 45.06
N THR A 203 -55.30 -10.81 43.98
CA THR A 203 -54.80 -10.81 42.61
C THR A 203 -55.39 -9.62 41.86
N ALA A 204 -54.55 -8.77 41.28
CA ALA A 204 -54.99 -7.64 40.45
C ALA A 204 -55.35 -8.10 39.03
N LEU A 205 -56.58 -7.78 38.61
CA LEU A 205 -57.10 -7.91 37.24
C LEU A 205 -56.64 -6.79 36.33
N SER A 206 -56.47 -5.60 36.88
CA SER A 206 -56.06 -4.44 36.11
C SER A 206 -54.59 -4.14 36.27
N ASP A 207 -54.09 -3.27 35.40
CA ASP A 207 -52.85 -2.57 35.65
C ASP A 207 -52.98 -1.70 36.90
N LYS A 208 -51.84 -1.57 37.59
CA LYS A 208 -51.69 -0.75 38.78
C LYS A 208 -51.55 0.69 38.34
N ILE A 209 -52.61 1.48 38.53
CA ILE A 209 -52.51 2.92 38.22
C ILE A 209 -51.85 3.63 39.39
N TYR A 210 -50.80 4.41 39.11
CA TYR A 210 -50.25 5.38 40.04
C TYR A 210 -50.52 6.79 39.51
N TRP A 211 -51.21 7.58 40.30
CA TRP A 211 -51.45 8.99 40.02
C TRP A 211 -50.51 9.86 40.86
N ASP A 212 -49.69 10.66 40.20
CA ASP A 212 -48.84 11.67 40.84
C ASP A 212 -49.50 13.04 40.75
N ASP A 213 -49.82 13.62 41.90
CA ASP A 213 -50.42 14.94 42.05
C ASP A 213 -49.40 16.03 42.47
N SER A 214 -48.11 15.67 42.60
CA SER A 214 -47.03 16.58 43.03
C SER A 214 -46.78 17.74 42.06
N GLY A 215 -47.11 17.55 40.77
CA GLY A 215 -46.97 18.54 39.70
C GLY A 215 -48.12 19.55 39.58
N LEU A 216 -49.22 19.39 40.34
CA LEU A 216 -50.30 20.36 40.36
C LEU A 216 -49.83 21.64 41.07
N GLY A 217 -49.51 22.68 40.29
CA GLY A 217 -48.92 23.92 40.82
C GLY A 217 -49.80 24.72 41.78
N ASN A 218 -49.18 25.65 42.51
CA ASN A 218 -49.73 26.57 43.54
C ASN A 218 -50.88 27.52 43.12
N GLY A 219 -51.52 27.28 41.98
CA GLY A 219 -52.63 28.07 41.52
C GLY A 219 -53.57 27.19 40.73
N GLY A 220 -54.72 26.85 41.33
CA GLY A 220 -55.90 26.59 40.53
C GLY A 220 -56.03 27.76 39.56
N GLY A 221 -55.92 27.47 38.26
CA GLY A 221 -56.17 28.47 37.25
C GLY A 221 -57.55 29.09 37.46
N SER A 222 -57.71 30.32 36.98
CA SER A 222 -58.97 31.05 37.01
C SER A 222 -60.14 30.14 36.59
N ASN A 223 -61.15 30.00 37.48
CA ASN A 223 -62.42 29.29 37.29
C ASN A 223 -62.45 28.25 36.16
N GLY A 224 -62.24 26.97 36.50
CA GLY A 224 -62.49 25.85 35.59
C GLY A 224 -61.29 25.30 34.84
N THR A 225 -60.05 25.57 35.28
CA THR A 225 -58.91 24.80 34.79
C THR A 225 -58.89 23.42 35.43
N LYS A 226 -58.98 22.38 34.58
CA LYS A 226 -59.01 20.97 34.93
C LYS A 226 -57.81 20.58 35.82
N SER A 227 -58.04 19.83 36.89
CA SER A 227 -56.99 19.03 37.53
C SER A 227 -56.61 17.91 36.57
N ASN A 228 -55.39 17.93 36.02
CA ASN A 228 -54.87 16.86 35.18
C ASN A 228 -53.69 16.21 35.92
N PRO A 229 -53.95 15.29 36.87
CA PRO A 229 -52.88 14.54 37.52
C PRO A 229 -52.05 13.81 36.45
N ILE A 230 -50.76 13.54 36.73
CA ILE A 230 -49.90 12.85 35.76
C ILE A 230 -50.15 11.36 35.92
N ASN A 231 -50.60 10.69 34.85
CA ASN A 231 -50.64 9.24 34.80
C ASN A 231 -49.18 8.73 34.74
N ALA A 232 -48.68 8.23 35.86
CA ALA A 232 -47.32 7.71 36.00
C ALA A 232 -47.27 6.18 35.97
N SER A 233 -48.39 5.50 35.64
CA SER A 233 -48.48 4.04 35.59
C SER A 233 -47.67 3.38 34.46
N HIS A 234 -47.22 4.17 33.48
CA HIS A 234 -46.41 3.71 32.33
C HIS A 234 -44.95 4.17 32.36
N THR A 235 -44.48 4.81 33.44
CA THR A 235 -43.09 5.31 33.56
C THR A 235 -42.41 4.77 34.83
N ALA A 236 -41.18 4.29 34.70
CA ALA A 236 -40.37 3.84 35.83
C ALA A 236 -39.80 5.02 36.67
N ILE A 237 -39.66 4.82 37.99
CA ILE A 237 -38.82 5.52 39.02
C ILE A 237 -39.35 6.78 39.81
N PRO A 238 -38.79 7.16 41.00
CA PRO A 238 -39.56 7.46 42.24
C PRO A 238 -39.22 8.81 42.98
N LEU A 239 -39.91 9.07 44.11
CA LEU A 239 -39.61 9.96 45.27
C LEU A 239 -39.81 11.50 45.20
N GLY A 240 -40.94 11.97 45.78
CA GLY A 240 -41.05 12.60 47.12
C GLY A 240 -40.19 13.82 47.52
N THR A 241 -40.85 14.95 47.86
CA THR A 241 -40.29 16.07 48.65
C THR A 241 -41.12 16.32 49.93
N SER A 242 -40.46 16.65 51.06
CA SER A 242 -41.06 16.81 52.40
C SER A 242 -41.89 18.09 52.61
N SER A 243 -43.00 17.96 53.34
CA SER A 243 -43.94 19.03 53.73
C SER A 243 -43.43 20.05 54.76
N ASN A 244 -42.16 19.99 55.18
CA ASN A 244 -41.59 20.98 56.11
C ASN A 244 -41.17 22.30 55.44
N THR A 245 -41.28 22.41 54.10
CA THR A 245 -40.65 23.52 53.36
C THR A 245 -41.61 24.63 52.93
N ASN A 246 -42.93 24.40 52.85
CA ASN A 246 -43.94 25.46 52.67
C ASN A 246 -45.38 24.90 52.78
N GLY A 247 -46.11 25.21 53.86
CA GLY A 247 -47.49 24.75 54.04
C GLY A 247 -48.50 25.73 53.43
N HIS A 248 -49.40 25.26 52.57
CA HIS A 248 -50.51 26.06 52.03
C HIS A 248 -51.82 25.75 52.75
N ILE A 249 -52.45 26.84 53.22
CA ILE A 249 -53.84 26.95 53.66
C ILE A 249 -54.63 27.49 52.47
N TRP A 250 -55.80 26.90 52.17
CA TRP A 250 -56.76 27.53 51.26
C TRP A 250 -57.81 28.32 52.06
N GLY A 251 -58.03 29.58 51.65
CA GLY A 251 -59.14 30.44 52.13
C GLY A 251 -58.71 31.66 52.95
N THR A 252 -58.49 32.80 52.29
CA THR A 252 -58.90 34.09 52.85
C THR A 252 -59.63 34.90 51.77
N GLY A 253 -60.96 34.98 51.89
CA GLY A 253 -61.74 35.96 51.12
C GLY A 253 -62.97 35.40 50.40
N SER A 254 -64.09 35.34 51.12
CA SER A 254 -65.46 35.69 50.68
C SER A 254 -65.95 35.19 49.31
N ASN A 255 -66.72 34.10 49.27
CA ASN A 255 -68.20 34.14 49.35
C ASN A 255 -68.83 32.79 48.96
N ALA A 256 -69.69 32.30 49.85
CA ALA A 256 -70.82 31.40 49.62
C ALA A 256 -70.61 29.92 49.20
N THR A 257 -69.40 29.38 49.07
CA THR A 257 -69.18 27.92 48.94
C THR A 257 -67.95 27.39 49.70
N ALA A 258 -67.46 28.15 50.68
CA ALA A 258 -66.43 27.63 51.58
C ALA A 258 -67.03 26.52 52.45
N ASN A 259 -66.45 25.32 52.41
CA ASN A 259 -66.85 24.11 53.13
C ASN A 259 -68.14 23.42 52.65
N THR A 260 -68.50 23.54 51.37
CA THR A 260 -69.51 22.66 50.76
C THR A 260 -68.81 21.70 49.79
N PHE A 261 -68.44 20.53 50.31
CA PHE A 261 -68.11 19.27 49.62
C PHE A 261 -67.84 19.30 48.10
N GLY A 262 -66.66 18.79 47.70
CA GLY A 262 -66.32 18.42 46.31
C GLY A 262 -66.09 19.62 45.39
N ASP A 263 -64.99 20.36 45.60
CA ASP A 263 -64.62 21.52 44.80
C ASP A 263 -63.60 21.16 43.70
N ASN A 264 -64.12 20.68 42.57
CA ASN A 264 -63.44 20.63 41.26
C ASN A 264 -62.17 19.76 41.13
N MET A 265 -61.85 18.89 42.10
CA MET A 265 -60.71 17.96 42.03
C MET A 265 -61.14 16.48 41.84
N GLY A 266 -62.22 16.25 41.10
CA GLY A 266 -62.64 14.91 40.72
C GLY A 266 -61.72 14.33 39.65
N MET A 267 -61.17 13.15 39.91
CA MET A 267 -60.33 12.41 38.95
C MET A 267 -61.19 11.52 38.05
N ASP A 268 -61.21 11.79 36.74
CA ASP A 268 -61.67 10.84 35.73
C ASP A 268 -60.54 9.84 35.51
N THR A 269 -60.66 8.64 36.09
CA THR A 269 -59.59 7.64 36.04
C THR A 269 -60.09 6.38 35.37
N TRP A 270 -59.25 5.82 34.53
CA TRP A 270 -59.44 4.55 33.85
C TRP A 270 -58.14 3.74 33.93
N THR A 271 -58.26 2.42 34.05
CA THR A 271 -57.16 1.44 33.91
C THR A 271 -57.46 0.54 32.73
N PHE A 272 -56.58 -0.39 32.40
CA PHE A 272 -56.93 -1.54 31.58
C PHE A 272 -57.04 -2.79 32.45
N ILE A 273 -58.02 -3.64 32.18
CA ILE A 273 -57.92 -5.05 32.56
C ILE A 273 -56.74 -5.60 31.76
N LYS A 274 -55.85 -6.33 32.44
CA LYS A 274 -54.74 -7.00 31.79
C LYS A 274 -55.29 -7.97 30.74
N GLY A 275 -54.80 -7.86 29.50
CA GLY A 275 -55.13 -8.82 28.46
C GLY A 275 -54.62 -10.22 28.83
N GLU A 276 -55.07 -11.23 28.08
CA GLU A 276 -54.48 -12.56 28.20
C GLU A 276 -52.96 -12.47 27.92
N SER A 277 -52.19 -13.29 28.63
CA SER A 277 -50.75 -13.41 28.43
C SER A 277 -50.45 -14.72 27.73
N TYR A 278 -49.59 -14.68 26.73
CA TYR A 278 -49.04 -15.86 26.08
C TYR A 278 -47.55 -15.95 26.39
N THR A 279 -47.13 -17.08 26.96
CA THR A 279 -45.74 -17.33 27.36
C THR A 279 -45.18 -18.50 26.57
N GLN A 280 -43.99 -18.31 26.00
CA GLN A 280 -43.27 -19.36 25.28
C GLN A 280 -41.80 -19.35 25.69
N ALA A 281 -41.24 -20.55 25.91
CA ALA A 281 -39.83 -20.74 26.20
C ALA A 281 -39.02 -20.84 24.90
N PHE A 282 -37.83 -20.23 24.91
CA PHE A 282 -36.84 -20.29 23.83
C PHE A 282 -35.47 -20.64 24.40
N ALA A 283 -34.67 -21.36 23.61
CA ALA A 283 -33.24 -21.52 23.87
C ALA A 283 -32.49 -20.51 22.99
N LEU A 284 -32.32 -19.29 23.48
CA LEU A 284 -31.59 -18.26 22.75
C LEU A 284 -30.09 -18.55 22.80
N VAL A 285 -29.37 -18.15 21.76
CA VAL A 285 -27.91 -18.23 21.72
C VAL A 285 -27.35 -16.83 21.52
N ASN A 286 -26.44 -16.38 22.38
CA ASN A 286 -25.62 -15.20 22.12
C ASN A 286 -24.17 -15.62 21.88
N LYS A 287 -23.71 -15.54 20.64
CA LYS A 287 -22.33 -15.91 20.28
C LYS A 287 -21.45 -14.67 20.18
N VAL A 288 -20.36 -14.65 20.95
CA VAL A 288 -19.28 -13.67 20.79
C VAL A 288 -18.01 -14.41 20.37
N ALA A 289 -17.44 -14.07 19.23
CA ALA A 289 -16.22 -14.69 18.71
C ALA A 289 -15.27 -13.66 18.12
N ASP A 290 -14.08 -13.53 18.69
CA ASP A 290 -12.98 -12.70 18.20
C ASP A 290 -12.21 -13.46 17.11
N LEU A 291 -12.58 -13.21 15.85
CA LEU A 291 -11.99 -13.84 14.69
C LEU A 291 -10.89 -12.96 14.12
N SER A 292 -9.72 -13.53 13.84
CA SER A 292 -8.55 -12.76 13.45
C SER A 292 -7.79 -13.35 12.28
N ILE A 293 -7.07 -12.48 11.56
CA ILE A 293 -5.96 -12.86 10.69
C ILE A 293 -4.66 -12.56 11.43
N GLU A 294 -4.04 -13.61 11.97
CA GLU A 294 -2.85 -13.52 12.81
C GLU A 294 -1.60 -13.19 11.97
N SER A 295 -1.46 -13.75 10.78
CA SER A 295 -0.34 -13.47 9.88
C SER A 295 -0.64 -13.75 8.41
N ILE A 296 0.08 -13.02 7.56
CA ILE A 296 0.33 -13.35 6.16
C ILE A 296 1.85 -13.33 6.04
N GLU A 297 2.44 -14.45 5.65
CA GLU A 297 3.86 -14.59 5.38
C GLU A 297 4.05 -15.06 3.95
N VAL A 298 5.14 -14.66 3.32
CA VAL A 298 5.52 -15.14 1.99
C VAL A 298 6.98 -15.55 2.01
N ASP A 299 7.32 -16.61 1.29
CA ASP A 299 8.68 -17.15 1.22
C ASP A 299 9.70 -16.20 0.56
N LYS A 300 9.23 -15.22 -0.21
CA LYS A 300 10.05 -14.25 -0.93
C LYS A 300 9.37 -12.89 -1.03
N THR A 301 10.00 -11.83 -0.52
CA THR A 301 9.46 -10.45 -0.54
C THR A 301 10.24 -9.48 -1.42
N GLU A 302 11.48 -9.82 -1.79
CA GLU A 302 12.39 -9.03 -2.62
C GLU A 302 12.94 -9.90 -3.77
N GLY A 303 13.37 -9.25 -4.86
CA GLY A 303 13.84 -9.95 -6.06
C GLY A 303 12.78 -10.82 -6.71
N VAL A 304 11.50 -10.45 -6.62
CA VAL A 304 10.37 -11.22 -7.17
C VAL A 304 10.17 -10.87 -8.64
N TYR A 305 10.26 -11.87 -9.51
CA TYR A 305 10.22 -11.70 -10.96
C TYR A 305 9.04 -12.44 -11.62
N VAL A 306 8.64 -12.02 -12.81
CA VAL A 306 7.62 -12.74 -13.61
C VAL A 306 8.08 -14.18 -13.84
N GLY A 307 7.17 -15.13 -13.59
CA GLY A 307 7.43 -16.55 -13.66
C GLY A 307 7.80 -17.21 -12.33
N ASP A 308 8.21 -16.43 -11.32
CA ASP A 308 8.41 -16.94 -9.96
C ASP A 308 7.12 -17.56 -9.41
N THR A 309 7.25 -18.56 -8.56
CA THR A 309 6.15 -19.12 -7.78
C THR A 309 6.44 -18.89 -6.31
N LEU A 310 5.54 -18.16 -5.65
CA LEU A 310 5.66 -17.79 -4.25
C LEU A 310 4.70 -18.64 -3.41
N THR A 311 5.10 -18.88 -2.18
CA THR A 311 4.34 -19.64 -1.19
C THR A 311 3.90 -18.70 -0.08
N TYR A 312 2.59 -18.45 -0.01
CA TYR A 312 1.97 -17.67 1.05
C TYR A 312 1.51 -18.58 2.19
N THR A 313 1.78 -18.20 3.42
CA THR A 313 1.24 -18.82 4.63
C THR A 313 0.32 -17.84 5.33
N VAL A 314 -0.96 -18.17 5.44
CA VAL A 314 -1.99 -17.32 6.06
C VAL A 314 -2.54 -18.02 7.29
N VAL A 315 -2.54 -17.32 8.41
CA VAL A 315 -3.02 -17.85 9.69
C VAL A 315 -4.29 -17.11 10.10
N ALA A 316 -5.39 -17.85 10.23
CA ALA A 316 -6.65 -17.34 10.75
C ALA A 316 -6.94 -17.98 12.12
N ALA A 317 -7.58 -17.25 13.02
CA ALA A 317 -7.87 -17.76 14.35
C ALA A 317 -9.24 -17.33 14.89
N ASN A 318 -9.71 -18.07 15.87
CA ASN A 318 -10.74 -17.69 16.82
C ASN A 318 -10.08 -17.60 18.21
N LYS A 319 -10.03 -16.41 18.80
CA LYS A 319 -9.23 -16.18 20.01
C LYS A 319 -9.83 -16.84 21.25
N LYS A 320 -8.99 -17.03 22.26
CA LYS A 320 -9.34 -17.51 23.58
C LYS A 320 -10.46 -16.67 24.19
N GLY A 321 -11.42 -17.33 24.83
CA GLY A 321 -12.60 -16.66 25.39
C GLY A 321 -13.82 -16.70 24.47
N SER A 322 -13.61 -17.00 23.19
CA SER A 322 -14.65 -16.92 22.16
C SER A 322 -15.56 -18.15 22.08
N CYS A 323 -16.75 -17.93 21.57
CA CYS A 323 -17.67 -18.97 21.13
C CYS A 323 -17.14 -19.69 19.89
N PRO A 324 -17.48 -20.98 19.70
CA PRO A 324 -17.27 -21.65 18.43
C PRO A 324 -18.14 -21.01 17.33
N VAL A 325 -17.58 -20.90 16.14
CA VAL A 325 -18.26 -20.38 14.95
C VAL A 325 -18.32 -21.44 13.87
N ASP A 326 -19.45 -21.46 13.16
CA ASP A 326 -19.68 -22.35 12.02
C ASP A 326 -19.83 -21.49 10.76
N GLY A 327 -19.02 -21.78 9.74
CA GLY A 327 -19.10 -21.11 8.44
C GLY A 327 -18.62 -19.66 8.38
N ALA A 328 -17.61 -19.27 9.19
CA ALA A 328 -16.96 -17.96 9.08
C ALA A 328 -16.33 -17.80 7.69
N ALA A 329 -16.63 -16.70 6.99
CA ALA A 329 -16.13 -16.51 5.63
C ALA A 329 -14.66 -16.09 5.67
N PHE A 330 -13.81 -16.84 4.96
CA PHE A 330 -12.39 -16.54 4.82
C PHE A 330 -12.09 -16.19 3.36
N SER A 331 -11.24 -15.18 3.17
CA SER A 331 -10.79 -14.74 1.85
C SER A 331 -9.30 -14.42 1.87
N PHE A 332 -8.60 -14.79 0.80
CA PHE A 332 -7.22 -14.39 0.55
C PHE A 332 -7.09 -13.87 -0.89
N ILE A 333 -6.88 -12.58 -1.03
CA ILE A 333 -6.76 -11.85 -2.29
C ILE A 333 -5.28 -11.70 -2.62
N LEU A 334 -4.89 -12.18 -3.79
CA LEU A 334 -3.54 -12.00 -4.30
C LEU A 334 -3.34 -10.59 -4.88
N PRO A 335 -2.10 -10.05 -4.83
CA PRO A 335 -1.78 -8.77 -5.45
C PRO A 335 -2.02 -8.77 -6.97
N GLU A 336 -2.08 -7.58 -7.57
CA GLU A 336 -2.07 -7.50 -9.02
C GLU A 336 -0.77 -8.08 -9.60
N GLY A 337 -0.86 -8.72 -10.77
CA GLY A 337 0.27 -9.43 -11.37
C GLY A 337 0.53 -10.82 -10.82
N PHE A 338 -0.28 -11.32 -9.87
CA PHE A 338 -0.21 -12.70 -9.36
C PHE A 338 -1.44 -13.50 -9.79
N GLU A 339 -1.21 -14.79 -10.08
CA GLU A 339 -2.26 -15.77 -10.37
C GLU A 339 -2.12 -16.95 -9.40
N GLY A 340 -3.21 -17.30 -8.72
CA GLY A 340 -3.26 -18.41 -7.78
C GLY A 340 -3.11 -19.76 -8.48
N LEU A 341 -2.30 -20.64 -7.89
CA LEU A 341 -2.28 -22.06 -8.24
C LEU A 341 -3.30 -22.77 -7.35
N TYR A 342 -4.14 -23.61 -7.95
CA TYR A 342 -5.32 -24.18 -7.28
C TYR A 342 -5.48 -25.70 -7.47
N ASP A 343 -4.41 -26.37 -7.89
CA ASP A 343 -4.34 -27.84 -7.82
C ASP A 343 -4.25 -28.30 -6.35
N GLU A 344 -4.70 -29.53 -6.06
CA GLU A 344 -4.76 -30.08 -4.68
C GLU A 344 -3.40 -30.08 -3.96
N ALA A 345 -2.28 -30.07 -4.70
CA ALA A 345 -0.93 -30.03 -4.15
C ALA A 345 -0.40 -28.61 -3.85
N ASP A 346 -1.11 -27.57 -4.31
CA ASP A 346 -0.70 -26.17 -4.19
C ASP A 346 -1.42 -25.40 -3.09
N ILE A 347 -2.46 -26.02 -2.50
CA ILE A 347 -3.16 -25.50 -1.35
C ILE A 347 -3.12 -26.54 -0.23
N THR A 348 -2.65 -26.14 0.96
CA THR A 348 -2.73 -26.99 2.15
C THR A 348 -3.47 -26.29 3.27
N PHE A 349 -4.34 -27.01 3.96
CA PHE A 349 -5.04 -26.55 5.15
C PHE A 349 -4.62 -27.39 6.35
N THR A 350 -4.23 -26.73 7.43
CA THR A 350 -3.92 -27.39 8.70
C THR A 350 -4.62 -26.70 9.85
N SER A 351 -5.00 -27.45 10.88
CA SER A 351 -5.63 -26.91 12.08
C SER A 351 -4.84 -27.30 13.32
N SER A 352 -4.58 -26.33 14.20
CA SER A 352 -3.99 -26.58 15.51
C SER A 352 -4.91 -27.50 16.32
N SER A 353 -4.39 -28.64 16.79
CA SER A 353 -5.14 -29.55 17.66
C SER A 353 -6.50 -30.02 17.09
N SER A 354 -6.68 -29.97 15.76
CA SER A 354 -7.95 -30.27 15.06
C SER A 354 -9.14 -29.42 15.53
N CYS A 355 -8.90 -28.19 16.00
CA CYS A 355 -9.94 -27.31 16.52
C CYS A 355 -10.82 -26.69 15.43
N GLY A 356 -10.38 -26.71 14.17
CA GLY A 356 -11.05 -26.04 13.05
C GLY A 356 -11.05 -26.89 11.79
N SER A 357 -11.98 -26.61 10.88
CA SER A 357 -12.19 -27.33 9.63
C SER A 357 -12.79 -26.44 8.56
N GLU A 358 -12.70 -26.86 7.30
CA GLU A 358 -13.39 -26.21 6.18
C GLU A 358 -14.83 -26.74 6.10
N SER A 359 -15.81 -25.89 6.39
CA SER A 359 -17.22 -26.17 6.12
C SER A 359 -17.56 -26.07 4.64
N VAL A 360 -16.81 -25.23 3.92
CA VAL A 360 -16.76 -25.15 2.46
C VAL A 360 -15.29 -25.12 2.09
N ALA A 361 -14.87 -26.10 1.30
CA ALA A 361 -13.51 -26.21 0.82
C ALA A 361 -13.10 -24.95 0.03
N VAL A 362 -11.84 -24.57 0.14
CA VAL A 362 -11.30 -23.42 -0.57
C VAL A 362 -11.43 -23.54 -2.09
N THR A 363 -11.76 -22.43 -2.72
CA THR A 363 -11.89 -22.27 -4.18
C THR A 363 -11.17 -21.01 -4.63
N TYR A 364 -10.69 -20.98 -5.88
CA TYR A 364 -10.01 -19.82 -6.46
C TYR A 364 -10.88 -19.16 -7.53
N ASP A 365 -11.08 -17.84 -7.43
CA ASP A 365 -11.67 -17.00 -8.48
C ASP A 365 -10.56 -16.20 -9.18
N SER A 366 -10.27 -16.56 -10.44
CA SER A 366 -9.26 -15.88 -11.26
C SER A 366 -9.62 -14.44 -11.63
N THR A 367 -10.91 -14.09 -11.60
CA THR A 367 -11.38 -12.73 -11.95
C THR A 367 -11.01 -11.74 -10.87
N THR A 368 -11.15 -12.15 -9.62
CA THR A 368 -10.85 -11.32 -8.44
C THR A 368 -9.51 -11.67 -7.79
N ARG A 369 -8.82 -12.70 -8.30
CA ARG A 369 -7.56 -13.27 -7.77
C ARG A 369 -7.70 -13.71 -6.32
N THR A 370 -8.84 -14.33 -5.99
CA THR A 370 -9.25 -14.55 -4.60
C THR A 370 -9.44 -16.02 -4.30
N PHE A 371 -8.79 -16.50 -3.24
CA PHE A 371 -9.13 -17.76 -2.59
C PHE A 371 -10.25 -17.53 -1.58
N ASN A 372 -11.35 -18.27 -1.69
CA ASN A 372 -12.50 -18.16 -0.78
C ASN A 372 -12.81 -19.52 -0.15
N SER A 373 -13.07 -19.53 1.16
CA SER A 373 -13.53 -20.70 1.90
C SER A 373 -14.50 -20.32 3.02
N LYS A 374 -15.09 -21.32 3.69
CA LYS A 374 -15.81 -21.10 4.94
C LYS A 374 -15.27 -22.00 6.04
N LEU A 375 -14.95 -21.40 7.19
CA LEU A 375 -14.27 -22.07 8.30
C LEU A 375 -15.22 -22.33 9.46
N ASN A 376 -15.17 -23.56 9.99
CA ASN A 376 -15.64 -23.85 11.34
C ASN A 376 -14.44 -23.71 12.28
N LEU A 377 -14.55 -22.88 13.31
CA LEU A 377 -13.47 -22.65 14.28
C LEU A 377 -14.01 -22.91 15.69
N GLY A 378 -13.34 -23.79 16.43
CA GLY A 378 -13.70 -24.16 17.79
C GLY A 378 -13.58 -23.03 18.80
N GLY A 379 -14.15 -23.25 19.99
CA GLY A 379 -14.20 -22.32 21.12
C GLY A 379 -15.04 -22.91 22.25
N SER A 380 -15.23 -22.17 23.35
CA SER A 380 -16.00 -22.63 24.53
C SER A 380 -17.01 -21.63 25.08
N CYS A 381 -17.16 -20.46 24.44
CA CYS A 381 -18.02 -19.37 24.92
C CYS A 381 -17.68 -18.88 26.35
N ASP A 382 -16.46 -19.16 26.82
CA ASP A 382 -16.00 -18.79 28.16
C ASP A 382 -14.48 -18.56 28.18
N ALA A 383 -13.98 -17.96 29.27
CA ALA A 383 -12.56 -17.65 29.43
C ALA A 383 -11.64 -18.89 29.52
N THR A 384 -12.20 -20.11 29.57
CA THR A 384 -11.44 -21.36 29.70
C THR A 384 -10.98 -21.93 28.36
N GLY A 385 -11.60 -21.49 27.25
CA GLY A 385 -11.26 -21.90 25.90
C GLY A 385 -9.85 -21.51 25.48
N GLY A 386 -9.21 -22.35 24.65
CA GLY A 386 -7.97 -22.01 23.98
C GLY A 386 -8.21 -21.20 22.70
N ASN A 387 -7.14 -20.69 22.10
CA ASN A 387 -7.20 -20.20 20.72
C ASN A 387 -7.46 -21.40 19.79
N CYS A 388 -8.33 -21.22 18.80
CA CYS A 388 -8.38 -22.12 17.65
C CYS A 388 -7.71 -21.47 16.45
N THR A 389 -6.65 -22.08 15.93
CA THR A 389 -5.89 -21.54 14.81
C THR A 389 -5.91 -22.52 13.63
N VAL A 390 -6.08 -21.97 12.44
CA VAL A 390 -5.94 -22.68 11.18
C VAL A 390 -4.93 -21.97 10.30
N THR A 391 -4.18 -22.75 9.53
CA THR A 391 -3.15 -22.24 8.63
C THR A 391 -3.44 -22.75 7.23
N TYR A 392 -3.57 -21.81 6.31
CA TYR A 392 -3.50 -22.08 4.88
C TYR A 392 -2.09 -21.86 4.36
N THR A 393 -1.68 -22.69 3.41
CA THR A 393 -0.56 -22.42 2.52
C THR A 393 -1.10 -22.37 1.10
N PHE A 394 -0.83 -21.28 0.38
CA PHE A 394 -1.23 -21.06 -1.01
C PHE A 394 0.01 -20.86 -1.86
N LYS A 395 0.04 -21.40 -3.08
CA LYS A 395 1.02 -21.01 -4.09
C LYS A 395 0.42 -20.05 -5.11
N ALA A 396 1.19 -19.08 -5.54
CA ALA A 396 0.82 -18.16 -6.61
C ALA A 396 2.00 -17.95 -7.56
N ARG A 397 1.70 -17.83 -8.86
CA ARG A 397 2.68 -17.51 -9.90
C ARG A 397 2.60 -16.02 -10.22
N VAL A 398 3.76 -15.38 -10.38
CA VAL A 398 3.85 -14.02 -10.91
C VAL A 398 3.62 -14.06 -12.42
N THR A 399 2.57 -13.40 -12.90
CA THR A 399 2.13 -13.41 -14.30
C THR A 399 2.32 -12.08 -15.02
N ASP A 400 2.33 -10.96 -14.29
CA ASP A 400 2.53 -9.62 -14.85
C ASP A 400 3.23 -8.69 -13.85
N GLN A 401 3.80 -7.60 -14.35
CA GLN A 401 4.41 -6.49 -13.61
C GLN A 401 3.60 -5.20 -13.81
N SER A 402 2.28 -5.28 -13.61
CA SER A 402 1.41 -4.11 -13.67
C SER A 402 1.56 -3.27 -12.40
N ASP A 403 2.04 -2.03 -12.56
CA ASP A 403 2.11 -0.87 -11.66
C ASP A 403 2.18 -1.10 -10.11
N PRO A 404 3.21 -0.58 -9.40
CA PRO A 404 3.36 -0.66 -7.93
C PRO A 404 2.21 -0.08 -7.07
N ALA A 405 1.12 0.41 -7.65
CA ALA A 405 0.02 1.02 -6.89
C ALA A 405 -0.82 0.02 -6.08
N ASN A 406 -0.74 -1.30 -6.33
CA ASN A 406 -1.53 -2.29 -5.59
C ASN A 406 -0.85 -3.67 -5.46
N THR A 407 0.21 -3.72 -4.63
CA THR A 407 1.05 -4.90 -4.40
C THR A 407 0.69 -5.70 -3.14
N ASN A 408 -0.45 -5.41 -2.50
CA ASN A 408 -0.77 -6.02 -1.21
C ASN A 408 -1.53 -7.33 -1.40
N ALA A 409 -1.01 -8.40 -0.81
CA ALA A 409 -1.79 -9.60 -0.56
C ALA A 409 -2.66 -9.34 0.67
N ILE A 410 -3.96 -9.63 0.57
CA ILE A 410 -4.93 -9.27 1.61
C ILE A 410 -5.64 -10.53 2.08
N ALA A 411 -5.62 -10.79 3.38
CA ALA A 411 -6.42 -11.85 3.98
C ALA A 411 -7.48 -11.25 4.89
N THR A 412 -8.67 -11.84 4.86
CA THR A 412 -9.82 -11.40 5.66
C THR A 412 -10.55 -12.59 6.27
N ILE A 413 -11.05 -12.44 7.50
CA ILE A 413 -12.00 -13.37 8.11
C ILE A 413 -13.22 -12.62 8.64
N MET A 414 -14.41 -13.13 8.35
CA MET A 414 -15.67 -12.47 8.68
C MET A 414 -16.58 -13.39 9.49
N ARG A 415 -17.20 -12.80 10.53
CA ARG A 415 -18.17 -13.47 11.39
C ARG A 415 -19.37 -14.03 10.60
N PRO A 416 -19.97 -15.16 11.02
CA PRO A 416 -21.29 -15.57 10.53
C PRO A 416 -22.41 -14.64 11.00
N ASN A 417 -23.61 -14.81 10.44
CA ASN A 417 -24.82 -14.11 10.86
C ASN A 417 -25.06 -14.25 12.38
N ASP A 418 -25.41 -13.13 13.02
CA ASP A 418 -25.75 -13.06 14.44
C ASP A 418 -24.67 -13.62 15.39
N VAL A 419 -23.42 -13.61 14.95
CA VAL A 419 -22.25 -13.73 15.83
C VAL A 419 -21.69 -12.34 16.03
N THR A 420 -21.32 -11.99 17.26
CA THR A 420 -20.60 -10.76 17.56
C THR A 420 -19.10 -11.00 17.48
N ASP A 421 -18.44 -10.41 16.49
CA ASP A 421 -17.03 -10.11 16.58
C ASP A 421 -16.80 -8.81 17.40
N PRO A 422 -16.06 -8.84 18.52
CA PRO A 422 -15.84 -7.68 19.38
C PRO A 422 -15.21 -6.47 18.69
N ASP A 423 -14.41 -6.66 17.64
CA ASP A 423 -13.71 -5.57 16.96
C ASP A 423 -13.92 -5.52 15.44
N ALA A 424 -14.76 -6.39 14.88
CA ALA A 424 -15.24 -6.25 13.50
C ALA A 424 -16.75 -6.04 13.35
N THR A 425 -17.60 -6.39 14.32
CA THR A 425 -19.06 -6.30 14.08
C THR A 425 -19.48 -4.86 13.83
N ASN A 426 -20.11 -4.60 12.68
CA ASN A 426 -20.62 -3.27 12.39
C ASN A 426 -21.67 -2.83 13.43
N THR A 427 -21.59 -1.55 13.82
CA THR A 427 -22.54 -0.87 14.72
C THR A 427 -23.51 0.02 13.96
N SER A 428 -23.27 0.22 12.66
CA SER A 428 -24.12 1.03 11.79
C SER A 428 -25.46 0.35 11.56
N ASP A 429 -26.50 0.93 12.16
CA ASP A 429 -27.89 0.68 11.77
C ASP A 429 -28.17 1.45 10.47
N ALA A 430 -27.88 0.84 9.31
CA ALA A 430 -28.06 1.50 8.03
C ALA A 430 -29.54 1.78 7.66
N THR A 431 -30.50 1.37 8.51
CA THR A 431 -31.92 1.73 8.41
C THR A 431 -32.59 1.74 9.77
N LYS A 432 -32.34 2.78 10.56
CA LYS A 432 -33.34 3.23 11.54
C LYS A 432 -34.31 4.23 10.88
N PRO A 433 -35.33 3.85 10.09
CA PRO A 433 -36.57 4.59 10.20
C PRO A 433 -37.19 4.14 11.52
N GLU A 434 -37.35 5.07 12.46
CA GLU A 434 -38.39 4.89 13.46
C GLU A 434 -39.71 4.70 12.71
N TYR A 435 -40.16 3.45 12.58
CA TYR A 435 -41.47 3.16 12.00
C TYR A 435 -42.53 3.65 12.98
N THR A 436 -42.95 4.90 12.79
CA THR A 436 -44.13 5.50 13.41
C THR A 436 -45.16 5.74 12.31
N GLY A 437 -45.67 4.67 11.70
CA GLY A 437 -46.65 4.78 10.61
C GLY A 437 -47.36 3.47 10.29
N ALA A 438 -48.69 3.50 10.31
CA ALA A 438 -49.61 2.36 10.23
C ALA A 438 -49.80 1.75 8.83
N ASP A 439 -48.74 1.57 8.03
CA ASP A 439 -48.86 0.96 6.69
C ASP A 439 -48.19 -0.43 6.64
N PHE A 440 -48.93 -1.44 7.10
CA PHE A 440 -48.53 -2.85 7.12
C PHE A 440 -48.85 -3.60 5.82
N THR A 441 -49.19 -2.90 4.74
CA THR A 441 -49.51 -3.54 3.45
C THR A 441 -48.30 -3.73 2.54
N ASN A 442 -47.14 -3.21 2.92
CA ASN A 442 -45.89 -3.39 2.18
C ASN A 442 -44.94 -4.32 2.94
N LEU A 443 -45.08 -5.62 2.65
CA LEU A 443 -44.22 -6.73 3.07
C LEU A 443 -42.79 -6.64 2.47
N ASP A 444 -42.18 -5.44 2.42
CA ASP A 444 -40.74 -5.28 2.17
C ASP A 444 -39.98 -5.34 3.50
N ILE A 445 -40.08 -6.52 4.10
CA ILE A 445 -39.19 -7.11 5.11
C ILE A 445 -37.79 -7.24 4.48
N GLY A 446 -36.97 -6.18 4.53
CA GLY A 446 -35.85 -6.08 3.58
C GLY A 446 -34.58 -5.35 3.99
N PHE A 447 -34.29 -5.13 5.28
CA PHE A 447 -32.98 -4.58 5.67
C PHE A 447 -32.30 -5.43 6.74
N TYR A 448 -32.03 -6.68 6.36
CA TYR A 448 -30.98 -7.46 6.96
C TYR A 448 -29.65 -6.92 6.43
N TYR A 449 -28.71 -6.59 7.30
CA TYR A 449 -27.31 -6.35 6.92
C TYR A 449 -26.48 -7.55 7.38
N PRO A 450 -26.64 -8.72 6.73
CA PRO A 450 -25.75 -9.82 7.00
C PRO A 450 -24.31 -9.37 6.71
N PRO A 451 -23.32 -9.93 7.40
CA PRO A 451 -21.92 -9.64 7.11
C PRO A 451 -21.60 -10.12 5.69
N THR A 452 -21.46 -9.18 4.74
CA THR A 452 -21.15 -9.47 3.32
C THR A 452 -19.81 -8.90 2.86
N ASP A 453 -19.32 -7.86 3.53
CA ASP A 453 -18.07 -7.17 3.21
C ASP A 453 -17.25 -6.99 4.50
N PRO A 454 -16.08 -7.66 4.62
CA PRO A 454 -15.25 -7.53 5.81
C PRO A 454 -14.76 -6.10 6.03
N PHE A 455 -14.48 -5.33 4.96
CA PHE A 455 -14.05 -3.94 5.09
C PHE A 455 -15.18 -3.05 5.61
N PHE A 456 -16.42 -3.31 5.20
CA PHE A 456 -17.58 -2.61 5.74
C PHE A 456 -17.76 -2.93 7.23
N GLU A 457 -17.70 -4.22 7.62
CA GLU A 457 -17.77 -4.64 9.02
C GLU A 457 -16.76 -3.84 9.87
N VAL A 458 -15.49 -3.86 9.45
CA VAL A 458 -14.40 -3.17 10.15
C VAL A 458 -14.55 -1.64 10.16
N ASN A 459 -14.90 -1.01 9.04
CA ASN A 459 -14.95 0.45 8.94
C ASN A 459 -16.12 1.06 9.74
N TYR A 460 -17.18 0.29 9.99
CA TYR A 460 -18.40 0.76 10.65
C TYR A 460 -18.65 0.07 12.02
N ASN A 461 -17.64 -0.57 12.59
CA ASN A 461 -17.68 -1.20 13.93
C ASN A 461 -17.74 -0.20 15.11
N GLY A 462 -17.67 1.11 14.86
CA GLY A 462 -17.63 2.15 15.89
C GLY A 462 -16.32 2.20 16.70
N LYS A 463 -15.29 1.48 16.25
CA LYS A 463 -13.94 1.34 16.85
C LYS A 463 -12.87 1.60 15.78
N GLU A 464 -12.61 2.88 15.49
CA GLU A 464 -11.65 3.32 14.47
C GLU A 464 -10.30 2.57 14.56
N GLY A 465 -9.96 1.80 13.51
CA GLY A 465 -8.61 1.23 13.31
C GLY A 465 -8.18 0.08 14.23
N VAL A 466 -9.11 -0.59 14.93
CA VAL A 466 -8.78 -1.64 15.94
C VAL A 466 -9.11 -3.06 15.50
N SER A 467 -9.65 -3.28 14.30
CA SER A 467 -9.99 -4.66 13.89
C SER A 467 -8.76 -5.49 13.54
N ASN A 468 -8.83 -6.76 13.90
CA ASN A 468 -7.80 -7.76 13.60
C ASN A 468 -8.23 -8.75 12.48
N ASN A 469 -9.40 -8.52 11.88
CA ASN A 469 -10.03 -9.40 10.89
C ASN A 469 -9.45 -9.25 9.48
N ILE A 470 -8.66 -8.20 9.23
CA ILE A 470 -8.07 -7.88 7.93
C ILE A 470 -6.58 -7.68 8.12
N LYS A 471 -5.78 -8.29 7.24
CA LYS A 471 -4.33 -8.09 7.20
C LYS A 471 -3.87 -7.90 5.77
N GLU A 472 -2.88 -7.04 5.60
CA GLU A 472 -2.26 -6.75 4.30
C GLU A 472 -0.76 -7.04 4.38
N LEU A 473 -0.21 -7.58 3.30
CA LEU A 473 1.22 -7.82 3.14
C LEU A 473 1.67 -7.25 1.78
N PRO A 474 2.49 -6.18 1.75
CA PRO A 474 3.08 -5.69 0.51
C PRO A 474 4.10 -6.69 -0.04
N VAL A 475 4.07 -6.95 -1.36
CA VAL A 475 5.04 -7.78 -2.07
C VAL A 475 5.67 -6.98 -3.21
N GLY A 476 6.96 -6.67 -3.10
CA GLY A 476 7.67 -5.87 -4.09
C GLY A 476 7.98 -6.67 -5.36
N LEU A 477 7.44 -6.24 -6.50
CA LEU A 477 7.79 -6.76 -7.82
C LEU A 477 9.00 -6.00 -8.37
N GLU A 478 10.03 -6.71 -8.83
CA GLU A 478 11.24 -6.10 -9.42
C GLU A 478 11.29 -6.32 -10.93
N ARG A 479 11.64 -5.27 -11.69
CA ARG A 479 11.88 -5.34 -13.13
C ARG A 479 13.38 -5.46 -13.40
N LEU A 480 13.73 -6.34 -14.33
CA LEU A 480 15.08 -6.46 -14.90
C LEU A 480 15.05 -6.33 -16.42
N SER A 481 16.06 -5.68 -16.98
CA SER A 481 16.33 -5.63 -18.42
C SER A 481 17.82 -5.66 -18.69
N ASP A 482 18.25 -6.44 -19.67
CA ASP A 482 19.63 -6.54 -20.13
C ASP A 482 19.78 -5.73 -21.43
N LEU A 483 20.51 -4.62 -21.37
CA LEU A 483 20.71 -3.70 -22.49
C LEU A 483 22.09 -3.92 -23.13
N GLU A 484 22.07 -4.35 -24.37
CA GLU A 484 23.28 -4.48 -25.19
C GLU A 484 23.41 -3.29 -26.15
N ILE A 485 24.65 -2.83 -26.34
CA ILE A 485 24.97 -1.94 -27.45
C ILE A 485 26.10 -2.50 -28.33
N VAL A 486 25.90 -2.44 -29.64
CA VAL A 486 26.92 -2.78 -30.63
C VAL A 486 27.18 -1.56 -31.50
N LYS A 487 28.45 -1.16 -31.60
CA LYS A 487 28.91 -0.06 -32.44
C LYS A 487 29.76 -0.57 -33.60
N THR A 488 29.48 -0.07 -34.78
CA THR A 488 30.21 -0.36 -36.02
C THR A 488 30.48 0.94 -36.79
N ALA A 489 31.43 0.88 -37.71
CA ALA A 489 31.70 1.93 -38.69
C ALA A 489 31.60 1.32 -40.11
N ASP A 490 31.19 2.13 -41.08
CA ASP A 490 31.13 1.73 -42.50
C ASP A 490 32.52 1.53 -43.13
N ALA A 491 33.56 2.11 -42.53
CA ALA A 491 34.96 1.92 -42.89
C ALA A 491 35.82 1.56 -41.67
N THR A 492 36.68 0.54 -41.81
CA THR A 492 37.70 0.17 -40.81
C THR A 492 39.02 0.91 -41.01
N GLU A 493 39.20 1.53 -42.18
CA GLU A 493 40.33 2.40 -42.52
C GLU A 493 39.77 3.71 -43.09
N ALA A 494 40.21 4.85 -42.58
CA ALA A 494 39.76 6.15 -43.03
C ALA A 494 40.92 7.13 -43.18
N LYS A 495 40.84 7.99 -44.20
CA LYS A 495 41.79 9.09 -44.43
C LYS A 495 41.30 10.35 -43.76
N ILE A 496 42.23 11.28 -43.53
CA ILE A 496 41.88 12.63 -43.08
C ILE A 496 40.92 13.28 -44.08
N GLY A 497 39.82 13.82 -43.58
CA GLY A 497 38.77 14.43 -44.40
C GLY A 497 37.70 13.47 -44.90
N ASP A 498 37.87 12.15 -44.74
CA ASP A 498 36.81 11.18 -45.05
C ASP A 498 35.63 11.38 -44.08
N VAL A 499 34.43 11.06 -44.56
CA VAL A 499 33.22 10.99 -43.73
C VAL A 499 32.97 9.52 -43.40
N VAL A 500 33.00 9.20 -42.11
CA VAL A 500 32.73 7.87 -41.58
C VAL A 500 31.32 7.85 -40.98
N THR A 501 30.52 6.84 -41.31
CA THR A 501 29.21 6.61 -40.72
C THR A 501 29.32 5.61 -39.57
N PHE A 502 29.10 6.08 -38.34
CA PHE A 502 28.98 5.20 -37.19
C PHE A 502 27.55 4.69 -37.04
N THR A 503 27.38 3.38 -36.90
CA THR A 503 26.08 2.74 -36.64
C THR A 503 26.10 2.07 -35.28
N LEU A 504 25.12 2.41 -34.44
CA LEU A 504 24.92 1.87 -33.10
C LEU A 504 23.60 1.08 -33.10
N THR A 505 23.62 -0.14 -32.58
CA THR A 505 22.39 -0.92 -32.35
C THR A 505 22.25 -1.15 -30.86
N ALA A 506 21.24 -0.55 -30.25
CA ALA A 506 20.87 -0.82 -28.86
C ALA A 506 19.75 -1.86 -28.84
N LYS A 507 19.91 -2.93 -28.06
CA LYS A 507 18.98 -4.05 -27.96
C LYS A 507 18.65 -4.33 -26.50
N ASN A 508 17.38 -4.64 -26.22
CA ASN A 508 16.97 -5.20 -24.93
C ASN A 508 16.89 -6.73 -25.05
N LEU A 509 17.78 -7.46 -24.38
CA LEU A 509 17.82 -8.92 -24.30
C LEU A 509 16.80 -9.51 -23.31
N GLY A 510 16.03 -8.65 -22.63
CA GLY A 510 15.01 -9.03 -21.66
C GLY A 510 15.57 -9.20 -20.24
N PRO A 511 14.85 -9.88 -19.33
CA PRO A 511 13.60 -10.59 -19.56
C PRO A 511 12.36 -9.69 -19.68
N HIS A 512 12.42 -8.41 -19.29
CA HIS A 512 11.31 -7.45 -19.35
C HIS A 512 11.60 -6.27 -20.29
N ASP A 513 10.59 -5.44 -20.55
CA ASP A 513 10.79 -4.18 -21.28
C ASP A 513 11.66 -3.22 -20.46
N ALA A 514 12.63 -2.60 -21.13
CA ALA A 514 13.47 -1.55 -20.57
C ALA A 514 12.74 -0.19 -20.65
N ILE A 515 12.87 0.61 -19.61
CA ILE A 515 12.24 1.93 -19.47
C ILE A 515 13.33 3.00 -19.43
N GLY A 516 13.05 4.18 -19.99
CA GLY A 516 13.97 5.31 -19.91
C GLY A 516 15.32 5.08 -20.61
N VAL A 517 15.33 4.25 -21.66
CA VAL A 517 16.55 3.89 -22.38
C VAL A 517 17.18 5.12 -23.02
N VAL A 518 18.47 5.33 -22.73
CA VAL A 518 19.30 6.39 -23.27
C VAL A 518 20.58 5.79 -23.84
N VAL A 519 20.89 6.16 -25.08
CA VAL A 519 22.18 5.87 -25.70
C VAL A 519 23.02 7.14 -25.73
N THR A 520 24.28 7.04 -25.32
CA THR A 520 25.26 8.14 -25.41
C THR A 520 26.49 7.70 -26.16
N ASP A 521 27.02 8.57 -27.02
CA ASP A 521 28.27 8.35 -27.75
C ASP A 521 29.21 9.52 -27.49
N THR A 522 30.39 9.24 -26.94
CA THR A 522 31.42 10.27 -26.71
C THR A 522 32.38 10.27 -27.88
N VAL A 523 32.12 11.16 -28.84
CA VAL A 523 32.89 11.30 -30.06
C VAL A 523 34.25 11.93 -29.71
N PRO A 524 35.38 11.30 -30.04
CA PRO A 524 36.68 11.84 -29.71
C PRO A 524 37.08 12.98 -30.66
N ALA A 525 38.04 13.81 -30.26
CA ALA A 525 38.43 15.01 -31.01
C ALA A 525 39.02 14.73 -32.41
N GLY A 526 39.38 13.47 -32.69
CA GLY A 526 39.75 12.99 -34.03
C GLY A 526 38.59 13.02 -35.02
N TYR A 527 37.36 13.35 -34.61
CA TYR A 527 36.24 13.56 -35.52
C TYR A 527 35.50 14.87 -35.30
N THR A 528 34.91 15.38 -36.37
CA THR A 528 33.90 16.44 -36.33
C THR A 528 32.53 15.84 -36.59
N ILE A 529 31.60 16.01 -35.65
CA ILE A 529 30.23 15.45 -35.75
C ILE A 529 29.47 16.13 -36.90
N GLY A 530 28.90 15.30 -37.78
CA GLY A 530 28.04 15.70 -38.89
C GLY A 530 26.57 15.39 -38.64
N THR A 531 25.92 14.75 -39.61
CA THR A 531 24.49 14.43 -39.57
C THR A 531 24.20 13.35 -38.51
N ILE A 532 23.16 13.54 -37.71
CA ILE A 532 22.73 12.59 -36.66
C ILE A 532 21.32 12.11 -36.99
N ASN A 533 21.08 10.79 -36.94
CA ASN A 533 19.77 10.23 -37.18
C ASN A 533 18.91 10.18 -35.90
N ASN A 534 17.65 9.73 -36.03
CA ASN A 534 16.75 9.41 -34.92
C ASN A 534 16.65 10.49 -33.84
N SER A 535 16.71 11.77 -34.25
CA SER A 535 16.62 12.92 -33.35
C SER A 535 17.69 12.97 -32.25
N GLY A 536 18.84 12.33 -32.46
CA GLY A 536 19.97 12.44 -31.53
C GLY A 536 20.45 13.88 -31.39
N VAL A 537 20.78 14.28 -30.17
CA VAL A 537 21.21 15.65 -29.84
C VAL A 537 22.69 15.63 -29.48
N ALA A 538 23.50 16.39 -30.23
CA ALA A 538 24.90 16.62 -29.88
C ALA A 538 25.05 17.86 -29.00
N ILE A 539 25.73 17.71 -27.86
CA ILE A 539 26.18 18.81 -27.02
C ILE A 539 27.70 18.64 -26.85
N ALA A 540 28.46 19.62 -27.36
CA ALA A 540 29.91 19.49 -27.52
C ALA A 540 30.27 18.23 -28.33
N ASN A 541 30.96 17.27 -27.71
CA ASN A 541 31.42 16.04 -28.35
C ASN A 541 30.63 14.79 -27.92
N VAL A 542 29.50 14.96 -27.22
CA VAL A 542 28.64 13.84 -26.80
C VAL A 542 27.32 13.90 -27.54
N ILE A 543 26.96 12.79 -28.20
CA ILE A 543 25.65 12.60 -28.83
C ILE A 543 24.77 11.80 -27.87
N THR A 544 23.54 12.24 -27.65
CA THR A 544 22.56 11.55 -26.81
C THR A 544 21.29 11.25 -27.59
N TRP A 545 20.83 10.00 -27.52
CA TRP A 545 19.51 9.57 -28.01
C TRP A 545 18.64 9.14 -26.84
N THR A 546 17.47 9.76 -26.69
CA THR A 546 16.45 9.35 -25.74
C THR A 546 15.47 8.43 -26.43
N ILE A 547 15.58 7.12 -26.17
CA ILE A 547 14.77 6.07 -26.82
C ILE A 547 13.43 5.89 -26.08
N GLY A 548 13.43 6.07 -24.76
CA GLY A 548 12.24 5.83 -23.93
C GLY A 548 12.09 4.34 -23.63
N ASN A 549 10.93 3.76 -23.93
CA ASN A 549 10.69 2.34 -23.64
C ASN A 549 11.17 1.47 -24.81
N LEU A 550 11.94 0.42 -24.50
CA LEU A 550 12.39 -0.58 -25.47
C LEU A 550 11.87 -1.95 -25.06
N ALA A 551 10.91 -2.47 -25.83
CA ALA A 551 10.28 -3.76 -25.55
C ALA A 551 11.30 -4.91 -25.55
N LYS A 552 11.00 -5.97 -24.80
CA LYS A 552 11.80 -7.20 -24.75
C LYS A 552 12.12 -7.70 -26.17
N GLU A 553 13.37 -8.13 -26.39
CA GLU A 553 13.92 -8.60 -27.68
C GLU A 553 13.90 -7.57 -28.82
N SER A 554 13.47 -6.33 -28.57
CA SER A 554 13.47 -5.28 -29.57
C SER A 554 14.81 -4.56 -29.61
N SER A 555 15.12 -3.98 -30.77
CA SER A 555 16.31 -3.17 -30.98
C SER A 555 15.99 -1.87 -31.69
N VAL A 556 16.83 -0.87 -31.50
CA VAL A 556 16.81 0.39 -32.23
C VAL A 556 18.18 0.63 -32.85
N THR A 557 18.18 1.02 -34.11
CA THR A 557 19.40 1.39 -34.83
C THR A 557 19.53 2.91 -34.89
N LEU A 558 20.68 3.40 -34.45
CA LEU A 558 21.07 4.80 -34.39
C LEU A 558 22.32 4.99 -35.25
N SER A 559 22.53 6.18 -35.80
CA SER A 559 23.70 6.47 -36.61
C SER A 559 24.03 7.95 -36.63
N PHE A 560 25.29 8.24 -36.90
CA PHE A 560 25.76 9.58 -37.22
C PHE A 560 26.96 9.54 -38.14
N GLU A 561 27.10 10.59 -38.95
CA GLU A 561 28.25 10.85 -39.79
C GLU A 561 29.29 11.66 -39.01
N ALA A 562 30.57 11.39 -39.20
CA ALA A 562 31.64 12.21 -38.64
C ALA A 562 32.81 12.34 -39.63
N THR A 563 33.34 13.56 -39.78
CA THR A 563 34.51 13.83 -40.62
C THR A 563 35.79 13.58 -39.84
N VAL A 564 36.73 12.82 -40.39
CA VAL A 564 38.02 12.53 -39.76
C VAL A 564 38.90 13.78 -39.74
N ASN A 565 39.27 14.24 -38.54
CA ASN A 565 40.12 15.40 -38.32
C ASN A 565 41.59 15.00 -38.36
N ILE A 566 42.47 15.99 -38.59
CA ILE A 566 43.92 15.77 -38.72
C ILE A 566 44.60 15.32 -37.41
N LYS A 567 43.99 15.60 -36.25
CA LYS A 567 44.52 15.37 -34.90
C LYS A 567 43.42 14.97 -33.92
N GLY A 568 43.76 14.07 -33.00
CA GLY A 568 42.93 13.67 -31.86
C GLY A 568 42.90 12.15 -31.68
N PRO A 569 42.32 11.64 -30.58
CA PRO A 569 42.04 10.21 -30.47
C PRO A 569 40.95 9.80 -31.47
N TYR A 570 40.99 8.56 -31.95
CA TYR A 570 40.03 8.01 -32.93
C TYR A 570 39.18 6.87 -32.39
N LEU A 571 39.53 6.31 -31.22
CA LEU A 571 38.71 5.33 -30.51
C LEU A 571 37.39 5.98 -30.06
N ASN A 572 36.32 5.66 -30.78
CA ASN A 572 35.00 6.13 -30.47
C ASN A 572 34.24 5.11 -29.61
N THR A 573 33.52 5.56 -28.59
CA THR A 573 32.82 4.72 -27.63
C THR A 573 31.38 5.16 -27.41
N ALA A 574 30.49 4.17 -27.45
CA ALA A 574 29.07 4.31 -27.11
C ALA A 574 28.72 3.54 -25.84
N TRP A 575 27.68 4.02 -25.17
CA TRP A 575 27.06 3.41 -23.99
C TRP A 575 25.55 3.40 -24.14
N VAL A 576 24.92 2.39 -23.57
CA VAL A 576 23.47 2.34 -23.35
C VAL A 576 23.21 2.21 -21.85
N LYS A 577 22.09 2.76 -21.39
CA LYS A 577 21.55 2.55 -20.04
C LYS A 577 20.04 2.73 -20.03
N GLY A 578 19.36 2.20 -19.02
CA GLY A 578 17.94 2.43 -18.75
C GLY A 578 17.69 2.71 -17.27
N ASP A 579 16.42 2.89 -16.91
CA ASP A 579 15.96 3.09 -15.52
C ASP A 579 15.67 1.76 -14.80
N VAL A 580 15.54 0.66 -15.55
CA VAL A 580 15.36 -0.69 -15.03
C VAL A 580 16.74 -1.29 -14.75
N GLU A 581 16.87 -2.03 -13.65
CA GLU A 581 18.14 -2.67 -13.25
C GLU A 581 18.62 -3.65 -14.34
N ASP A 582 19.90 -3.54 -14.66
CA ASP A 582 20.58 -4.36 -15.65
C ASP A 582 21.61 -5.27 -14.96
N PRO A 583 21.39 -6.60 -14.91
CA PRO A 583 22.31 -7.51 -14.25
C PRO A 583 23.64 -7.73 -15.01
N ASP A 584 23.75 -7.34 -16.29
CA ASP A 584 24.96 -7.48 -17.10
C ASP A 584 25.43 -6.14 -17.69
N PHE A 585 26.29 -5.44 -16.94
CA PHE A 585 26.90 -4.20 -17.45
C PHE A 585 28.00 -4.40 -18.51
N THR A 586 28.36 -5.63 -18.86
CA THR A 586 29.54 -5.88 -19.73
C THR A 586 29.26 -5.61 -21.21
N ASN A 587 28.01 -5.69 -21.63
CA ASN A 587 27.53 -5.44 -23.00
C ASN A 587 26.93 -4.03 -23.20
N ASN A 588 26.87 -3.23 -22.12
CA ASN A 588 26.35 -1.87 -22.11
C ASN A 588 27.30 -0.82 -22.70
N LYS A 589 28.45 -1.26 -23.24
CA LYS A 589 29.49 -0.40 -23.85
C LYS A 589 30.04 -1.04 -25.12
N SER A 590 30.20 -0.24 -26.17
CA SER A 590 30.87 -0.68 -27.40
C SER A 590 31.80 0.38 -27.95
N SER A 591 33.00 -0.01 -28.35
CA SER A 591 34.04 0.87 -28.89
C SER A 591 34.51 0.40 -30.25
N ILE A 592 34.82 1.34 -31.15
CA ILE A 592 35.42 1.07 -32.45
C ILE A 592 36.45 2.15 -32.77
N ASP A 593 37.59 1.75 -33.33
CA ASP A 593 38.67 2.63 -33.77
C ASP A 593 38.94 2.41 -35.27
N PRO A 594 38.35 3.24 -36.16
CA PRO A 594 38.76 3.29 -37.55
C PRO A 594 40.24 3.64 -37.63
N VAL A 595 41.06 2.73 -38.17
CA VAL A 595 42.51 2.94 -38.28
C VAL A 595 42.76 4.08 -39.26
N LEU A 596 43.50 5.11 -38.82
CA LEU A 596 44.00 6.14 -39.72
C LEU A 596 44.91 5.50 -40.77
N SER A 597 44.74 5.88 -42.04
CA SER A 597 45.69 5.52 -43.09
C SER A 597 47.11 5.96 -42.72
N LYS A 598 48.05 5.01 -42.64
CA LYS A 598 49.46 5.26 -42.32
C LYS A 598 50.10 6.23 -43.33
N ASN A 599 50.89 7.18 -42.85
CA ASN A 599 51.48 8.25 -43.64
C ASN A 599 52.95 7.95 -43.98
N TYR A 600 53.19 7.39 -45.17
CA TYR A 600 54.51 6.94 -45.59
C TYR A 600 55.19 7.94 -46.52
N TRP A 601 56.51 8.06 -46.42
CA TRP A 601 57.33 8.74 -47.41
C TRP A 601 57.36 7.92 -48.71
N ILE A 602 56.94 8.51 -49.82
CA ILE A 602 56.88 7.83 -51.13
C ILE A 602 57.91 8.35 -52.14
N GLY A 603 58.62 9.43 -51.86
CA GLY A 603 59.52 10.05 -52.85
C GLY A 603 58.75 10.73 -53.99
N GLY A 604 59.24 11.88 -54.42
CA GLY A 604 58.36 12.98 -54.78
C GLY A 604 57.90 13.13 -56.21
N THR A 605 57.03 14.12 -56.37
CA THR A 605 56.49 14.62 -57.63
C THR A 605 57.59 15.15 -58.56
N THR A 606 57.34 15.18 -59.88
CA THR A 606 58.35 15.49 -60.91
C THR A 606 59.13 16.79 -60.68
N ASP A 607 58.53 17.75 -59.98
CA ASP A 607 59.07 19.07 -59.68
C ASP A 607 59.72 19.21 -58.30
N LYS A 608 59.43 18.30 -57.36
CA LYS A 608 59.89 18.36 -55.96
C LYS A 608 60.17 16.97 -55.39
N MET A 609 61.08 16.26 -56.02
CA MET A 609 61.34 14.84 -55.77
C MET A 609 61.74 14.51 -54.32
N ASN A 610 62.50 15.36 -53.64
CA ASN A 610 63.04 15.03 -52.29
C ASN A 610 62.60 16.03 -51.21
N ASP A 611 61.62 16.89 -51.51
CA ASP A 611 61.17 17.97 -50.61
C ASP A 611 60.28 17.38 -49.50
N TRP A 612 60.78 17.35 -48.25
CA TRP A 612 60.03 16.88 -47.08
C TRP A 612 58.74 17.70 -46.87
N ALA A 613 58.80 19.01 -47.11
CA ALA A 613 57.68 19.92 -46.91
C ALA A 613 56.59 19.80 -47.97
N GLU A 614 56.80 18.99 -49.02
CA GLU A 614 55.82 18.78 -50.07
C GLU A 614 54.79 17.71 -49.65
N PRO A 615 53.52 18.06 -49.38
CA PRO A 615 52.55 17.10 -48.87
C PRO A 615 52.31 15.92 -49.82
N LYS A 616 52.42 16.14 -51.14
CA LYS A 616 52.24 15.09 -52.15
C LYS A 616 53.31 14.00 -52.15
N ASN A 617 54.40 14.19 -51.42
CA ASN A 617 55.44 13.19 -51.26
C ASN A 617 55.14 12.20 -50.12
N TRP A 618 53.94 12.30 -49.53
CA TRP A 618 53.45 11.46 -48.43
C TRP A 618 52.13 10.79 -48.81
N THR A 619 51.91 9.52 -48.40
CA THR A 619 50.70 8.76 -48.78
C THR A 619 49.39 9.39 -48.30
N ALA A 620 49.41 10.14 -47.20
CA ALA A 620 48.26 10.87 -46.68
C ALA A 620 48.15 12.31 -47.22
N GLU A 621 48.97 12.68 -48.22
CA GLU A 621 49.05 14.02 -48.80
C GLU A 621 49.27 15.13 -47.75
N ARG A 622 50.07 14.81 -46.72
CA ARG A 622 50.35 15.66 -45.57
C ARG A 622 51.79 15.45 -45.08
N VAL A 623 52.48 16.56 -44.80
CA VAL A 623 53.78 16.54 -44.12
C VAL A 623 53.61 16.06 -42.66
N PRO A 624 54.42 15.09 -42.19
CA PRO A 624 54.39 14.65 -40.81
C PRO A 624 54.60 15.81 -39.82
N ASP A 625 53.85 15.78 -38.72
CA ASP A 625 54.04 16.74 -37.64
C ASP A 625 55.33 16.44 -36.86
N GLU A 626 55.78 17.42 -36.07
CA GLU A 626 56.85 17.20 -35.09
C GLU A 626 56.51 16.00 -34.18
N MET A 627 57.49 15.13 -33.94
CA MET A 627 57.39 13.89 -33.15
C MET A 627 56.57 12.76 -33.78
N GLU A 628 56.03 12.91 -34.99
CA GLU A 628 55.39 11.79 -35.70
C GLU A 628 56.43 10.79 -36.21
N ASP A 629 56.04 9.52 -36.31
CA ASP A 629 56.89 8.48 -36.87
C ASP A 629 57.07 8.69 -38.37
N ILE A 630 58.29 8.48 -38.84
CA ILE A 630 58.63 8.56 -40.25
C ILE A 630 58.85 7.15 -40.76
N GLU A 631 57.94 6.67 -41.60
CA GLU A 631 58.06 5.36 -42.24
C GLU A 631 58.18 5.51 -43.76
N PHE A 632 59.17 4.84 -44.36
CA PHE A 632 59.34 4.82 -45.81
C PHE A 632 58.41 3.79 -46.44
N ALA A 633 57.80 4.17 -47.57
CA ALA A 633 56.99 3.27 -48.35
C ALA A 633 57.84 2.15 -48.97
N THR A 634 57.28 0.95 -48.99
CA THR A 634 57.80 -0.28 -49.58
C THR A 634 56.66 -0.95 -50.32
N GLU A 635 56.94 -1.90 -51.21
CA GLU A 635 55.86 -2.70 -51.82
C GLU A 635 55.04 -3.49 -50.79
N ALA A 636 55.61 -3.76 -49.61
CA ALA A 636 54.91 -4.48 -48.56
C ALA A 636 53.92 -3.61 -47.78
N ASN A 637 54.24 -2.33 -47.53
CA ASN A 637 53.41 -1.43 -46.73
C ASN A 637 52.60 -0.42 -47.59
N ASN A 638 53.01 -0.16 -48.84
CA ASN A 638 52.29 0.68 -49.82
C ASN A 638 52.37 0.07 -51.25
N PRO A 639 51.59 -0.97 -51.56
CA PRO A 639 51.68 -1.70 -52.83
C PRO A 639 51.39 -0.81 -54.05
N THR A 640 52.10 -1.02 -55.15
CA THR A 640 51.90 -0.26 -56.40
C THR A 640 50.50 -0.48 -57.02
N ASP A 641 49.79 0.62 -57.28
CA ASP A 641 48.46 0.67 -57.91
C ASP A 641 48.46 1.71 -59.05
N ALA A 642 48.31 1.25 -60.28
CA ALA A 642 48.31 2.11 -61.48
C ALA A 642 47.20 3.18 -61.50
N SER A 643 46.18 3.05 -60.65
CA SER A 643 45.10 4.03 -60.49
C SER A 643 45.35 5.09 -59.41
N LYS A 644 46.41 4.94 -58.59
CA LYS A 644 46.70 5.82 -57.44
C LYS A 644 48.13 6.38 -57.52
N PRO A 645 48.30 7.69 -57.80
CA PRO A 645 49.62 8.31 -57.92
C PRO A 645 50.51 8.22 -56.65
N SER A 646 49.89 8.14 -55.46
CA SER A 646 50.56 8.03 -54.16
C SER A 646 50.85 6.58 -53.72
N SER A 647 50.61 5.59 -54.58
CA SER A 647 50.92 4.19 -54.31
C SER A 647 52.31 3.80 -54.80
N GLY A 648 52.85 2.71 -54.23
CA GLY A 648 54.16 2.16 -54.54
C GLY A 648 55.24 2.49 -53.51
N PRO A 649 56.40 1.82 -53.61
CA PRO A 649 57.54 2.03 -52.72
C PRO A 649 58.14 3.43 -52.88
N ALA A 650 58.92 3.84 -51.87
CA ALA A 650 59.65 5.10 -51.90
C ALA A 650 60.55 5.19 -53.15
N LYS A 651 60.38 6.27 -53.92
CA LYS A 651 61.05 6.45 -55.22
C LYS A 651 62.40 7.13 -55.09
N GLU A 652 62.54 7.99 -54.08
CA GLU A 652 63.66 8.90 -53.92
C GLU A 652 64.03 9.05 -52.44
N ASP A 653 65.26 9.49 -52.20
CA ASP A 653 65.80 9.76 -50.87
C ASP A 653 65.09 10.96 -50.22
N LEU A 654 64.93 10.90 -48.90
CA LEU A 654 64.25 11.95 -48.13
C LEU A 654 65.28 12.98 -47.65
N HIS A 655 65.21 14.20 -48.17
CA HIS A 655 66.10 15.27 -47.75
C HIS A 655 65.46 16.09 -46.64
N LEU A 656 66.21 16.32 -45.57
CA LEU A 656 65.81 17.23 -44.51
C LEU A 656 65.75 18.66 -45.06
N ASP A 657 64.65 19.36 -44.84
CA ASP A 657 64.41 20.71 -45.35
C ASP A 657 64.74 21.81 -44.33
N ILE A 658 64.50 21.53 -43.05
CA ILE A 658 64.78 22.36 -41.88
C ILE A 658 65.17 21.44 -40.70
N ASP A 659 65.52 21.99 -39.54
CA ASP A 659 65.61 21.20 -38.31
C ASP A 659 64.29 20.45 -38.05
N ARG A 660 64.36 19.14 -37.77
CA ARG A 660 63.17 18.31 -37.50
C ARG A 660 63.36 17.48 -36.24
N ASN A 661 62.27 17.36 -35.48
CA ASN A 661 62.13 16.36 -34.41
C ASN A 661 61.10 15.32 -34.86
N ILE A 662 61.47 14.04 -34.82
CA ILE A 662 60.60 12.93 -35.25
C ILE A 662 60.46 11.87 -34.14
N GLY A 663 59.41 11.04 -34.26
CA GLY A 663 59.16 9.89 -33.40
C GLY A 663 60.10 8.73 -33.73
N ASP A 664 59.54 7.59 -34.12
CA ASP A 664 60.28 6.47 -34.68
C ASP A 664 60.72 6.77 -36.12
N LEU A 665 61.87 6.23 -36.53
CA LEU A 665 62.29 6.19 -37.92
C LEU A 665 62.25 4.74 -38.40
N ILE A 666 61.40 4.46 -39.37
CA ILE A 666 61.19 3.11 -39.91
C ILE A 666 61.54 3.15 -41.38
N ASN A 667 62.72 2.66 -41.72
CA ASN A 667 63.12 2.49 -43.10
C ASN A 667 63.24 1.00 -43.39
N LYS A 668 62.49 0.54 -44.39
CA LYS A 668 62.61 -0.82 -44.96
C LYS A 668 62.81 -0.75 -46.47
N SER A 669 63.00 0.46 -47.00
CA SER A 669 63.16 0.74 -48.42
C SER A 669 64.64 0.67 -48.81
N ASP A 670 64.96 0.95 -50.07
CA ASP A 670 66.33 1.14 -50.55
C ASP A 670 66.76 2.62 -50.58
N LYS A 671 65.99 3.50 -49.94
CA LYS A 671 66.18 4.97 -49.97
C LYS A 671 66.80 5.47 -48.69
N ASP A 672 67.57 6.54 -48.83
CA ASP A 672 68.28 7.16 -47.72
C ASP A 672 67.48 8.29 -47.08
N LEU A 673 67.66 8.46 -45.77
CA LEU A 673 67.29 9.68 -45.06
C LEU A 673 68.51 10.60 -45.01
N ILE A 674 68.45 11.71 -45.72
CA ILE A 674 69.57 12.65 -45.88
C ILE A 674 69.39 13.85 -44.94
N VAL A 675 70.21 13.92 -43.90
CA VAL A 675 70.37 15.14 -43.08
C VAL A 675 71.21 16.12 -43.88
N THR A 676 70.56 17.17 -44.41
CA THR A 676 71.20 18.18 -45.25
C THR A 676 72.08 19.13 -44.44
N LEU A 677 72.97 19.87 -45.13
CA LEU A 677 73.89 20.82 -44.50
C LEU A 677 73.14 21.85 -43.64
N GLU A 678 73.74 22.21 -42.50
CA GLU A 678 73.22 23.22 -41.57
C GLU A 678 71.92 22.85 -40.84
N ASN A 679 71.34 21.65 -41.05
CA ASN A 679 70.13 21.18 -40.37
C ASN A 679 70.40 20.10 -39.29
N GLU A 680 69.54 20.05 -38.28
CA GLU A 680 69.53 19.07 -37.18
C GLU A 680 68.31 18.14 -37.25
N LEU A 681 68.55 16.83 -37.22
CA LEU A 681 67.51 15.82 -37.02
C LEU A 681 67.61 15.24 -35.61
N VAL A 682 66.54 15.36 -34.82
CA VAL A 682 66.41 14.68 -33.52
C VAL A 682 65.39 13.55 -33.62
N ILE A 683 65.84 12.34 -33.33
CA ILE A 683 64.99 11.14 -33.29
C ILE A 683 64.70 10.82 -31.82
N HIS A 684 63.42 10.89 -31.46
CA HIS A 684 62.95 10.63 -30.10
C HIS A 684 62.57 9.17 -29.86
N GLY A 685 62.22 8.46 -30.93
CA GLY A 685 61.82 7.07 -30.92
C GLY A 685 62.94 6.10 -31.30
N LYS A 686 62.54 4.91 -31.75
CA LYS A 686 63.43 3.86 -32.24
C LYS A 686 63.73 4.03 -33.72
N VAL A 687 64.96 3.68 -34.10
CA VAL A 687 65.31 3.47 -35.50
C VAL A 687 65.19 2.00 -35.84
N HIS A 688 64.39 1.71 -36.86
CA HIS A 688 64.19 0.41 -37.48
C HIS A 688 64.63 0.49 -38.94
N ASP A 689 65.91 0.22 -39.20
CA ASP A 689 66.54 0.35 -40.52
C ASP A 689 67.28 -0.95 -40.90
N ASP A 690 66.54 -2.02 -41.13
CA ASP A 690 67.11 -3.38 -41.33
C ASP A 690 67.38 -3.73 -42.82
N ASN A 691 67.74 -2.74 -43.65
CA ASN A 691 67.79 -2.86 -45.12
C ASN A 691 69.12 -2.32 -45.74
N THR A 692 69.19 -2.09 -47.07
CA THR A 692 70.40 -1.60 -47.76
C THR A 692 70.52 -0.07 -47.87
N GLY A 693 69.46 0.69 -47.59
CA GLY A 693 69.51 2.13 -47.39
C GLY A 693 70.06 2.48 -45.99
N GLY A 694 70.28 3.76 -45.74
CA GLY A 694 70.83 4.25 -44.48
C GLY A 694 70.44 5.69 -44.13
N ILE A 695 70.97 6.17 -43.00
CA ILE A 695 70.86 7.57 -42.59
C ILE A 695 72.14 8.28 -43.01
N VAL A 696 72.07 9.11 -44.06
CA VAL A 696 73.23 9.85 -44.58
C VAL A 696 73.29 11.23 -43.95
N VAL A 697 74.40 11.56 -43.28
CA VAL A 697 74.61 12.88 -42.68
C VAL A 697 75.57 13.67 -43.57
N GLN A 698 75.04 14.62 -44.34
CA GLN A 698 75.87 15.48 -45.17
C GLN A 698 76.66 16.45 -44.29
N ALA A 699 77.94 16.57 -44.60
CA ALA A 699 78.84 17.47 -43.88
C ALA A 699 79.52 18.42 -44.88
N ASP A 700 79.61 19.70 -44.48
CA ASP A 700 80.28 20.74 -45.25
C ASP A 700 81.77 20.71 -44.86
N PRO A 701 82.70 20.71 -45.81
CA PRO A 701 84.14 20.71 -45.52
C PRO A 701 84.64 21.93 -44.74
N GLU A 702 83.90 23.05 -44.71
CA GLU A 702 84.33 24.35 -44.17
C GLU A 702 83.34 24.99 -43.19
N LYS A 703 82.21 24.33 -42.86
CA LYS A 703 81.16 24.84 -41.95
C LYS A 703 80.65 23.76 -40.97
N PRO A 704 79.99 24.14 -39.85
CA PRO A 704 79.27 23.17 -39.03
C PRO A 704 78.30 22.34 -39.89
N ALA A 705 78.53 21.03 -39.89
CA ALA A 705 77.84 20.02 -40.69
C ALA A 705 76.43 19.71 -40.15
N GLY A 706 75.61 18.98 -40.92
CA GLY A 706 74.32 18.47 -40.46
C GLY A 706 74.48 17.64 -39.17
N THR A 707 73.50 17.73 -38.27
CA THR A 707 73.55 17.11 -36.94
C THR A 707 72.47 16.05 -36.79
N LEU A 708 72.84 14.85 -36.32
CA LEU A 708 71.89 13.78 -36.00
C LEU A 708 71.96 13.49 -34.50
N ILE A 709 70.82 13.56 -33.82
CA ILE A 709 70.70 13.34 -32.37
C ILE A 709 69.70 12.24 -32.10
N PHE A 710 70.14 11.21 -31.37
CA PHE A 710 69.24 10.24 -30.77
C PHE A 710 68.91 10.69 -29.35
N LYS A 711 67.65 11.06 -29.09
CA LYS A 711 67.25 11.62 -27.80
C LYS A 711 67.41 10.61 -26.66
N ASP A 712 67.04 9.37 -26.94
CA ASP A 712 67.26 8.22 -26.05
C ASP A 712 68.22 7.23 -26.74
N PRO A 713 69.53 7.36 -26.53
CA PRO A 713 70.50 6.45 -27.11
C PRO A 713 70.35 5.02 -26.57
N GLY A 714 69.77 4.83 -25.37
CA GLY A 714 69.66 3.54 -24.72
C GLY A 714 68.68 2.57 -25.38
N ILE A 715 67.73 3.07 -26.18
CA ILE A 715 66.81 2.25 -26.98
C ILE A 715 67.30 2.02 -28.42
N ASN A 716 68.42 2.67 -28.81
CA ASN A 716 69.02 2.66 -30.14
C ASN A 716 70.50 2.20 -30.09
N ASN A 717 70.81 1.14 -29.33
CA ASN A 717 72.20 0.68 -29.13
C ASN A 717 72.79 -0.14 -30.30
N ASP A 718 71.93 -0.64 -31.20
CA ASP A 718 72.29 -1.53 -32.32
C ASP A 718 71.53 -1.12 -33.59
N VAL A 719 71.62 0.16 -33.98
CA VAL A 719 70.95 0.66 -35.20
C VAL A 719 71.69 0.10 -36.43
N ASP A 720 70.99 -0.70 -37.25
CA ASP A 720 71.50 -1.27 -38.51
C ASP A 720 71.54 -0.23 -39.66
N ALA A 721 71.81 1.03 -39.34
CA ALA A 721 71.92 2.11 -40.32
C ALA A 721 73.39 2.32 -40.71
N THR A 722 73.64 2.53 -42.00
CA THR A 722 74.92 3.06 -42.49
C THR A 722 74.91 4.58 -42.35
N VAL A 723 75.80 5.14 -41.54
CA VAL A 723 76.00 6.60 -41.46
C VAL A 723 77.22 7.00 -42.27
N GLN A 724 77.01 7.74 -43.36
CA GLN A 724 78.08 8.30 -44.18
C GLN A 724 78.36 9.74 -43.73
N PHE A 725 79.63 10.05 -43.41
CA PHE A 725 80.08 11.39 -43.01
C PHE A 725 81.01 11.98 -44.08
N TYR A 726 80.76 13.22 -44.50
CA TYR A 726 81.58 13.96 -45.47
C TYR A 726 82.36 15.11 -44.81
N ASN A 727 83.46 14.84 -44.10
CA ASN A 727 84.23 15.89 -43.39
C ASN A 727 85.70 15.91 -43.84
N LYS A 728 86.20 17.06 -44.31
CA LYS A 728 87.63 17.20 -44.58
C LYS A 728 88.37 17.38 -43.25
N ALA A 729 89.23 16.42 -42.87
CA ALA A 729 89.99 16.46 -41.62
C ALA A 729 90.59 17.85 -41.33
N TYR A 730 90.24 18.43 -40.18
CA TYR A 730 90.66 19.78 -39.78
C TYR A 730 92.18 19.82 -39.52
N GLU A 731 92.92 20.65 -40.25
CA GLU A 731 94.31 20.98 -39.88
C GLU A 731 94.28 21.94 -38.68
N CYS A 732 94.60 21.42 -37.50
CA CYS A 732 94.87 22.26 -36.34
C CYS A 732 96.38 22.24 -36.03
N ASP A 733 96.95 23.44 -35.91
CA ASP A 733 98.40 23.60 -35.75
C ASP A 733 98.93 23.14 -34.38
N ASN A 734 98.09 23.09 -33.34
CA ASN A 734 98.48 22.94 -31.93
C ASN A 734 97.85 21.76 -31.17
N CYS A 735 97.20 20.80 -31.83
CA CYS A 735 96.42 19.74 -31.16
C CYS A 735 97.23 18.54 -30.61
N GLY A 736 98.57 18.60 -30.58
CA GLY A 736 99.36 17.43 -30.19
C GLY A 736 99.28 16.30 -31.23
N PHE A 737 99.64 15.06 -30.84
CA PHE A 737 100.09 13.91 -31.69
C PHE A 737 99.21 13.45 -32.86
N TYR A 738 98.11 14.11 -33.20
CA TYR A 738 97.16 13.68 -34.22
C TYR A 738 96.82 14.80 -35.20
N ARG A 739 97.62 14.95 -36.26
CA ARG A 739 97.29 15.81 -37.41
C ARG A 739 96.46 14.96 -38.40
N LYS A 740 95.19 15.34 -38.62
CA LYS A 740 94.15 14.72 -39.46
C LYS A 740 93.35 13.59 -38.78
N GLN A 741 92.25 13.93 -38.11
CA GLN A 741 91.31 12.96 -37.54
C GLN A 741 89.86 13.30 -37.87
N TRP A 742 89.07 12.25 -38.09
CA TRP A 742 87.62 12.28 -38.16
C TRP A 742 87.05 12.12 -36.75
N GLN A 743 86.07 12.94 -36.37
CA GLN A 743 85.45 12.91 -35.05
C GLN A 743 84.00 12.45 -35.18
N TYR A 744 83.69 11.29 -34.59
CA TYR A 744 82.34 10.74 -34.50
C TYR A 744 81.84 10.87 -33.06
N PHE A 745 80.66 11.48 -32.89
CA PHE A 745 79.96 11.57 -31.60
C PHE A 745 78.58 10.93 -31.79
N GLY A 746 78.43 9.65 -31.43
CA GLY A 746 77.15 8.95 -31.61
C GLY A 746 77.12 7.53 -31.06
N VAL A 747 75.92 6.93 -31.07
CA VAL A 747 75.64 5.52 -30.72
C VAL A 747 76.39 4.55 -31.65
N PRO A 748 76.63 3.29 -31.26
CA PRO A 748 77.27 2.31 -32.14
C PRO A 748 76.45 2.13 -33.44
N VAL A 749 77.09 2.34 -34.59
CA VAL A 749 76.55 2.02 -35.92
C VAL A 749 77.31 0.83 -36.50
N LYS A 750 76.65 -0.01 -37.31
CA LYS A 750 77.22 -1.27 -37.82
C LYS A 750 78.41 -1.06 -38.76
N SER A 751 78.39 0.01 -39.56
CA SER A 751 79.47 0.42 -40.46
C SER A 751 79.39 1.92 -40.79
N ALA A 752 80.54 2.54 -41.03
CA ALA A 752 80.66 3.90 -41.53
C ALA A 752 81.65 3.91 -42.72
N GLU A 753 81.30 4.57 -43.81
CA GLU A 753 82.14 4.69 -45.00
C GLU A 753 82.70 6.11 -45.12
N PHE A 754 83.98 6.22 -45.53
CA PHE A 754 84.67 7.49 -45.77
C PHE A 754 85.14 7.57 -47.23
N PRO A 755 84.97 8.71 -47.93
CA PRO A 755 85.46 8.87 -49.30
C PRO A 755 87.00 8.94 -49.33
N PHE A 756 87.64 8.00 -50.04
CA PHE A 756 89.06 7.65 -49.84
C PHE A 756 90.05 8.27 -50.85
N ASP A 757 89.68 9.28 -51.64
CA ASP A 757 90.49 9.62 -52.81
C ASP A 757 91.77 10.46 -52.53
N ASP A 758 92.02 10.93 -51.30
CA ASP A 758 93.10 11.92 -51.04
C ASP A 758 94.02 11.67 -49.83
N VAL A 759 94.03 10.48 -49.20
CA VAL A 759 94.87 10.23 -47.99
C VAL A 759 95.69 8.94 -48.08
N THR A 760 97.03 9.05 -48.11
CA THR A 760 97.94 7.89 -47.93
C THR A 760 98.39 7.79 -46.48
N GLY A 761 97.87 6.82 -45.72
CA GLY A 761 98.26 6.51 -44.33
C GLY A 761 97.32 5.51 -43.66
N THR A 762 97.73 4.91 -42.53
CA THR A 762 96.86 4.02 -41.72
C THR A 762 95.96 4.88 -40.83
N GLU A 763 94.67 4.96 -41.15
CA GLU A 763 93.69 5.70 -40.35
C GLU A 763 93.29 4.92 -39.09
N THR A 764 92.98 5.64 -38.01
CA THR A 764 92.51 5.04 -36.74
C THR A 764 91.24 5.75 -36.30
N VAL A 765 90.17 4.99 -36.10
CA VAL A 765 88.90 5.50 -35.53
C VAL A 765 88.97 5.36 -34.01
N ASN A 766 88.79 6.49 -33.32
CA ASN A 766 88.74 6.53 -31.86
C ASN A 766 87.34 6.91 -31.41
N ARG A 767 86.78 6.20 -30.42
CA ARG A 767 85.54 6.57 -29.73
C ARG A 767 85.84 7.48 -28.54
N TRP A 768 84.93 8.38 -28.22
CA TRP A 768 84.99 9.16 -26.99
C TRP A 768 84.34 8.39 -25.84
N ASP A 769 85.09 8.09 -24.78
CA ASP A 769 84.62 7.37 -23.60
C ASP A 769 84.62 8.29 -22.38
N GLU A 770 83.43 8.80 -22.03
CA GLU A 770 83.27 9.78 -20.95
C GLU A 770 83.71 9.27 -19.57
N THR A 771 83.72 7.94 -19.38
CA THR A 771 84.06 7.32 -18.10
C THR A 771 85.56 7.31 -17.81
N TYR A 772 86.38 7.64 -18.81
CA TYR A 772 87.84 7.62 -18.67
C TYR A 772 88.38 8.97 -18.17
N ASN A 773 89.09 8.96 -17.04
CA ASN A 773 89.81 10.13 -16.54
C ASN A 773 91.16 10.26 -17.27
N GLY A 774 91.20 11.06 -18.34
CA GLY A 774 92.38 11.31 -19.17
C GLY A 774 91.99 11.72 -20.59
N ASP A 775 92.85 11.48 -21.57
CA ASP A 775 92.43 11.54 -22.98
C ASP A 775 91.27 10.55 -23.17
N LYS A 776 90.08 11.07 -23.48
CA LYS A 776 88.85 10.27 -23.57
C LYS A 776 88.73 9.54 -24.90
N TRP A 777 89.63 9.80 -25.85
CA TRP A 777 89.69 9.07 -27.13
C TRP A 777 90.29 7.67 -26.93
N ARG A 778 89.52 6.64 -27.28
CA ARG A 778 89.86 5.22 -27.13
C ARG A 778 89.75 4.51 -28.48
N PRO A 779 90.70 3.63 -28.85
CA PRO A 779 90.51 2.72 -29.97
C PRO A 779 89.24 1.89 -29.74
N THR A 780 88.41 1.73 -30.76
CA THR A 780 87.15 0.96 -30.65
C THR A 780 87.44 -0.51 -30.30
N THR A 781 86.93 -1.02 -29.19
CA THR A 781 87.03 -2.43 -28.78
C THR A 781 85.73 -3.16 -29.09
N GLY A 782 85.77 -4.01 -30.11
CA GLY A 782 84.63 -4.77 -30.63
C GLY A 782 84.81 -4.90 -32.14
N ALA A 783 84.42 -6.04 -32.71
CA ALA A 783 84.49 -6.24 -34.15
C ALA A 783 83.46 -5.33 -34.84
N LEU A 784 83.81 -4.07 -35.09
CA LEU A 784 83.49 -3.46 -36.37
C LEU A 784 84.21 -4.35 -37.37
N SER A 785 83.47 -5.28 -37.98
CA SER A 785 83.99 -6.13 -39.05
C SER A 785 84.68 -5.21 -40.04
N ALA A 786 85.99 -5.44 -40.21
CA ALA A 786 86.90 -4.78 -41.14
C ALA A 786 86.33 -3.56 -41.86
N PHE A 787 86.82 -2.37 -41.55
CA PHE A 787 86.86 -1.28 -42.52
C PHE A 787 87.47 -1.87 -43.81
N VAL A 788 86.64 -2.09 -44.82
CA VAL A 788 87.09 -2.45 -46.17
C VAL A 788 87.15 -1.15 -46.95
N GLY A 789 88.32 -0.53 -46.89
CA GLY A 789 88.90 0.27 -47.96
C GLY A 789 90.25 -0.34 -48.30
#